data_AF-A0A0G9HBP3-F1
#
_entry.id   AF-A0A0G9HBP3-F1
#
_cell.length_a   1.000
_cell.length_b   1.000
_cell.length_c   1.000
_cell.angle_alpha   90.00
_cell.angle_beta   90.00
_cell.angle_gamma   90.00
#
_symmetry.space_group_name_H-M   'P 1'
#
loop_
_entity.id
_entity.type
_entity.pdbx_description
1 polymer ?
#
loop_
_entity_poly.entity_id
_entity_poly.type
_entity_poly.pdbx_seq_one_letter_code
_entity_poly.pdbx_strand_id
1 'polypeptide(L)'
;MTWLIAIAVAVVVLIVLVVLSNVIVYIPNDRVGVVERLWGARSVSRGLIALDGEVGYQPTVLRGGLHYFVPFQYRVHKVDLVTIPQGEIGYVFARDGHDLEEGQALGRTISEGIEDVAVFLRAGGQKGPQRTILREGTYAFNVAQFAIITASRVHGLLLSEEERGTIDHMGSVLKERGGFSPVIIGGRREKASADADDTANDMLGVVTVHDGPVLPPDEIVAPRVGQDTTDKKTFHNNFQNIDAFLRAGGNRGRQHQVLVEGTYYINRLFATVDFIPKTVVPVGFVGVVVSYIGKTGTDRSGEGYSHGELVDSACRGVWKEPLLPGKYAFNTYAGKIQMVPTTNFILKWTPEVTNVHKFDENLSEVSLITKDAFEPLLPLSVVVHIDYRKAPLVVQRFGDIKRLVDQTLDPMVSAYFKNIGQTRTLIQLIQNRADIQQVASVEMMERFAAYNLELQEVLIGTPHGSTGNASGTRIDTLLNQLRDRQVAIEQVATFELQEQSAVKERSLREARAKTDIQAELTNSAIHIDIKKNVGDANVVEATKRANVIGIDADAERRRLTAEGDGRASAIAAVGKAEAEAIQAKSAALTGEGARLQLINTLGAQFAEAIRDGHIAIVPKISLGGGDAGGNGLSSLIQLASSLLAERADAGLSEGKALQASQG
;
A
#
# COMPACT_ATOMS: atom_id res chain seq x y z
N MET A 1 80.48 -45.68 59.78
CA MET A 1 79.09 -45.18 59.79
C MET A 1 79.01 -43.67 59.93
N THR A 2 79.78 -43.04 60.83
CA THR A 2 79.84 -41.58 61.03
C THR A 2 80.27 -40.77 59.80
N TRP A 3 81.24 -41.25 59.01
CA TRP A 3 81.67 -40.60 57.76
C TRP A 3 80.59 -40.58 56.67
N LEU A 4 79.81 -41.67 56.54
CA LEU A 4 78.70 -41.73 55.58
C LEU A 4 77.58 -40.75 55.95
N ILE A 5 77.31 -40.58 57.25
CA ILE A 5 76.34 -39.59 57.74
C ILE A 5 76.85 -38.17 57.49
N ALA A 6 78.14 -37.89 57.72
CA ALA A 6 78.72 -36.58 57.45
C ALA A 6 78.69 -36.21 55.95
N ILE A 7 78.96 -37.18 55.06
CA ILE A 7 78.85 -36.99 53.61
C ILE A 7 77.39 -36.75 53.21
N ALA A 8 76.45 -37.52 53.74
CA ALA A 8 75.03 -37.34 53.45
C ALA A 8 74.53 -35.96 53.90
N VAL A 9 74.91 -35.50 55.10
CA VAL A 9 74.57 -34.16 55.61
C VAL A 9 75.21 -33.07 54.75
N ALA A 10 76.47 -33.21 54.35
CA ALA A 10 77.14 -32.24 53.47
C ALA A 10 76.46 -32.14 52.09
N VAL A 11 76.02 -33.26 51.52
CA VAL A 11 75.27 -33.30 50.26
C VAL A 11 73.91 -32.62 50.42
N VAL A 12 73.19 -32.89 51.51
CA VAL A 12 71.91 -32.22 51.80
C VAL A 12 72.10 -30.71 51.98
N VAL A 13 73.11 -30.27 52.72
CA VAL A 13 73.44 -28.85 52.90
C VAL A 13 73.80 -28.19 51.57
N LEU A 14 74.57 -28.88 50.72
CA LEU A 14 74.91 -28.39 49.38
C LEU A 14 73.67 -28.27 48.49
N ILE A 15 72.78 -29.27 48.47
CA ILE A 15 71.52 -29.21 47.73
C ILE A 15 70.65 -28.08 48.25
N VAL A 16 70.54 -27.92 49.56
CA VAL A 16 69.80 -26.82 50.20
C VAL A 16 70.39 -25.46 49.79
N LEU A 17 71.72 -25.31 49.80
CA LEU A 17 72.39 -24.09 49.33
C LEU A 17 72.18 -23.83 47.83
N VAL A 18 72.19 -24.87 46.98
CA VAL A 18 71.90 -24.75 45.54
C VAL A 18 70.46 -24.33 45.30
N VAL A 19 69.50 -24.86 46.07
CA VAL A 19 68.09 -24.48 46.00
C VAL A 19 67.87 -23.06 46.53
N LEU A 20 68.48 -22.68 47.65
CA LEU A 20 68.40 -21.33 48.23
C LEU A 20 69.07 -20.25 47.39
N SER A 21 70.12 -20.61 46.64
CA SER A 21 70.89 -19.67 45.82
C SER A 21 70.23 -19.32 44.48
N ASN A 22 69.08 -19.93 44.15
CA ASN A 22 68.35 -19.73 42.89
C ASN A 22 69.20 -19.96 41.61
N VAL A 23 70.20 -20.84 41.69
CA VAL A 23 71.11 -21.13 40.56
C VAL A 23 70.40 -21.83 39.40
N ILE A 24 69.45 -22.71 39.70
CA ILE A 24 68.66 -23.44 38.71
C ILE A 24 67.21 -23.02 38.84
N VAL A 25 66.69 -22.32 37.83
CA VAL A 25 65.29 -21.87 37.80
C VAL A 25 64.56 -22.56 36.67
N TYR A 26 63.60 -23.41 37.02
CA TYR A 26 62.65 -23.97 36.07
C TYR A 26 61.45 -23.04 35.91
N ILE A 27 61.16 -22.67 34.65
CA ILE A 27 59.99 -21.89 34.26
C ILE A 27 59.04 -22.82 33.50
N PRO A 28 57.85 -23.10 34.04
CA PRO A 28 56.80 -23.82 33.32
C PRO A 28 56.38 -23.12 32.02
N ASN A 29 55.91 -23.87 31.02
CA ASN A 29 55.53 -23.32 29.71
C ASN A 29 54.28 -22.42 29.74
N ASP A 30 53.48 -22.47 30.80
CA ASP A 30 52.32 -21.59 31.06
C ASP A 30 52.71 -20.24 31.68
N ARG A 31 54.00 -20.06 32.00
CA ARG A 31 54.53 -18.88 32.69
C ARG A 31 55.68 -18.25 31.94
N VAL A 32 55.90 -16.98 32.24
CA VAL A 32 57.04 -16.19 31.82
C VAL A 32 57.84 -15.76 33.04
N GLY A 33 59.17 -15.82 32.93
CA GLY A 33 60.08 -15.32 33.95
C GLY A 33 60.48 -13.87 33.67
N VAL A 34 60.11 -12.95 34.54
CA VAL A 34 60.66 -11.58 34.54
C VAL A 34 61.88 -11.56 35.45
N VAL A 35 63.02 -11.17 34.91
CA VAL A 35 64.31 -11.20 35.61
C VAL A 35 64.60 -9.83 36.21
N GLU A 36 64.93 -9.81 37.49
CA GLU A 36 65.40 -8.64 38.23
C GLU A 36 66.84 -8.92 38.70
N ARG A 37 67.78 -8.03 38.38
CA ARG A 37 69.15 -8.11 38.85
C ARG A 37 69.27 -7.31 40.16
N LEU A 38 69.72 -7.95 41.23
CA LEU A 38 69.71 -7.37 42.59
C LEU A 38 70.98 -6.56 42.93
N TRP A 39 72.15 -6.96 42.42
CA TRP A 39 73.42 -6.27 42.67
C TRP A 39 74.43 -6.43 41.51
N GLY A 40 75.34 -5.47 41.39
CA GLY A 40 76.24 -5.31 40.24
C GLY A 40 76.90 -3.93 40.19
N ALA A 41 77.66 -3.65 39.12
CA ALA A 41 78.57 -2.49 39.06
C ALA A 41 77.89 -1.13 38.81
N ARG A 42 76.72 -1.09 38.14
CA ARG A 42 75.97 0.16 37.88
C ARG A 42 74.48 -0.07 38.12
N SER A 43 73.86 0.84 38.86
CA SER A 43 72.40 0.92 39.02
C SER A 43 71.79 1.60 37.81
N VAL A 44 70.53 1.27 37.49
CA VAL A 44 69.76 1.98 36.47
C VAL A 44 69.75 3.47 36.79
N SER A 45 70.21 4.27 35.82
CA SER A 45 70.38 5.71 35.98
C SER A 45 69.09 6.49 35.70
N ARG A 46 68.24 5.98 34.81
CA ARG A 46 66.94 6.54 34.43
C ARG A 46 65.99 5.41 34.03
N GLY A 47 64.73 5.54 34.39
CA GLY A 47 63.70 4.54 34.09
C GLY A 47 63.66 3.38 35.08
N LEU A 48 62.84 2.38 34.76
CA LEU A 48 62.60 1.17 35.53
C LEU A 48 63.35 -0.04 34.94
N ILE A 49 63.61 -0.03 33.62
CA ILE A 49 64.19 -1.17 32.89
C ILE A 49 65.68 -0.96 32.59
N ALA A 50 66.49 -1.98 32.88
CA ALA A 50 67.93 -1.99 32.65
C ALA A 50 68.28 -2.44 31.22
N LEU A 51 68.54 -1.50 30.30
CA LEU A 51 68.86 -1.82 28.90
C LEU A 51 70.27 -2.39 28.68
N ASP A 52 71.25 -1.93 29.46
CA ASP A 52 72.68 -2.24 29.27
C ASP A 52 73.24 -3.17 30.37
N GLY A 53 72.38 -4.04 30.91
CA GLY A 53 72.76 -5.01 31.95
C GLY A 53 72.98 -4.39 33.33
N GLU A 54 72.42 -3.21 33.59
CA GLU A 54 72.44 -2.54 34.89
C GLU A 54 71.65 -3.31 35.97
N VAL A 55 71.78 -2.91 37.22
CA VAL A 55 70.99 -3.44 38.35
C VAL A 55 69.55 -2.93 38.24
N GLY A 56 68.58 -3.84 38.19
CA GLY A 56 67.17 -3.54 37.95
C GLY A 56 66.46 -4.64 37.13
N TYR A 57 65.22 -4.36 36.73
CA TYR A 57 64.44 -5.26 35.87
C TYR A 57 65.04 -5.35 34.47
N GLN A 58 65.27 -6.57 33.99
CA GLN A 58 65.84 -6.81 32.66
C GLN A 58 64.74 -6.75 31.59
N PRO A 59 65.05 -6.30 30.37
CA PRO A 59 64.07 -6.15 29.29
C PRO A 59 63.62 -7.50 28.74
N THR A 60 64.53 -8.45 28.59
CA THR A 60 64.25 -9.78 28.02
C THR A 60 63.51 -10.67 29.01
N VAL A 61 62.41 -11.26 28.54
CA VAL A 61 61.65 -12.25 29.30
C VAL A 61 62.14 -13.66 29.03
N LEU A 62 62.09 -14.51 30.06
CA LEU A 62 62.45 -15.92 29.94
C LEU A 62 61.22 -16.77 29.64
N ARG A 63 61.29 -17.48 28.51
CA ARG A 63 60.30 -18.48 28.10
C ARG A 63 60.53 -19.79 28.88
N GLY A 64 59.54 -20.68 28.81
CA GLY A 64 59.57 -21.96 29.50
C GLY A 64 60.83 -22.78 29.20
N GLY A 65 61.38 -23.39 30.24
CA GLY A 65 62.67 -24.08 30.17
C GLY A 65 63.46 -24.01 31.48
N LEU A 66 64.62 -24.67 31.47
CA LEU A 66 65.56 -24.66 32.57
C LEU A 66 66.63 -23.59 32.32
N HIS A 67 66.73 -22.62 33.23
CA HIS A 67 67.68 -21.50 33.11
C HIS A 67 68.68 -21.52 34.26
N TYR A 68 69.92 -21.14 33.97
CA TYR A 68 71.03 -21.13 34.92
C TYR A 68 71.46 -19.71 35.23
N PHE A 69 71.59 -19.40 36.52
CA PHE A 69 71.98 -18.07 37.00
C PHE A 69 73.14 -18.12 37.97
N VAL A 70 73.84 -17.00 38.07
CA VAL A 70 74.84 -16.77 39.12
C VAL A 70 74.12 -16.70 40.48
N PRO A 71 74.62 -17.40 41.52
CA PRO A 71 73.98 -17.46 42.83
C PRO A 71 73.77 -16.06 43.42
N PHE A 72 72.57 -15.82 43.97
CA PHE A 72 72.16 -14.58 44.65
C PHE A 72 72.15 -13.30 43.79
N GLN A 73 72.54 -13.34 42.51
CA GLN A 73 72.61 -12.15 41.66
C GLN A 73 71.26 -11.73 41.08
N TYR A 74 70.41 -12.71 40.80
CA TYR A 74 69.14 -12.50 40.08
C TYR A 74 67.95 -13.00 40.91
N ARG A 75 66.82 -12.31 40.76
CA ARG A 75 65.51 -12.71 41.24
C ARG A 75 64.60 -12.90 40.02
N VAL A 76 64.00 -14.08 39.91
CA VAL A 76 63.10 -14.40 38.80
C VAL A 76 61.67 -14.41 39.32
N HIS A 77 60.87 -13.49 38.81
CA HIS A 77 59.44 -13.40 39.07
C HIS A 77 58.69 -14.25 38.05
N LYS A 78 58.04 -15.33 38.49
CA LYS A 78 57.27 -16.22 37.62
C LYS A 78 55.84 -15.71 37.53
N VAL A 79 55.42 -15.28 36.34
CA VAL A 79 54.09 -14.71 36.11
C VAL A 79 53.40 -15.48 34.99
N ASP A 80 52.08 -15.62 35.08
CA ASP A 80 51.28 -16.30 34.06
C ASP A 80 51.42 -15.58 32.71
N LEU A 81 51.38 -16.34 31.62
CA LEU A 81 51.26 -15.77 30.28
C LEU A 81 49.97 -14.96 30.15
N VAL A 82 50.06 -13.82 29.46
CA VAL A 82 48.90 -12.96 29.23
C VAL A 82 48.08 -13.58 28.11
N THR A 83 46.92 -14.13 28.44
CA THR A 83 46.01 -14.75 27.46
C THR A 83 44.77 -13.90 27.32
N ILE A 84 44.52 -13.41 26.11
CA ILE A 84 43.33 -12.64 25.76
C ILE A 84 42.35 -13.61 25.07
N PRO A 85 41.16 -13.84 25.66
CA PRO A 85 40.13 -14.68 25.07
C PRO A 85 39.71 -14.24 23.65
N GLN A 86 39.13 -15.17 22.90
CA GLN A 86 38.61 -14.87 21.57
C GLN A 86 37.49 -13.83 21.64
N GLY A 87 37.56 -12.81 20.79
CA GLY A 87 36.58 -11.72 20.76
C GLY A 87 36.79 -10.66 21.82
N GLU A 88 37.89 -10.72 22.59
CA GLU A 88 38.28 -9.67 23.53
C GLU A 88 39.43 -8.80 23.01
N ILE A 89 39.53 -7.59 23.56
CA ILE A 89 40.58 -6.62 23.29
C ILE A 89 41.34 -6.37 24.60
N GLY A 90 42.67 -6.48 24.55
CA GLY A 90 43.55 -6.10 25.65
C GLY A 90 44.13 -4.70 25.47
N TYR A 91 44.34 -3.99 26.59
CA TYR A 91 44.95 -2.66 26.62
C TYR A 91 46.32 -2.72 27.29
N VAL A 92 47.26 -1.90 26.82
CA VAL A 92 48.65 -1.89 27.31
C VAL A 92 48.93 -0.56 27.99
N PHE A 93 49.49 -0.62 29.19
CA PHE A 93 50.05 0.53 29.90
C PHE A 93 51.56 0.34 30.07
N ALA A 94 52.36 1.27 29.56
CA ALA A 94 53.82 1.23 29.68
C ALA A 94 54.29 2.06 30.88
N ARG A 95 55.14 1.50 31.72
CA ARG A 95 55.66 2.18 32.91
C ARG A 95 56.88 3.04 32.63
N ASP A 96 57.73 2.57 31.72
CA ASP A 96 58.98 3.23 31.35
C ASP A 96 58.97 3.65 29.87
N GLY A 97 59.81 4.62 29.53
CA GLY A 97 59.91 5.21 28.20
C GLY A 97 59.96 6.74 28.24
N HIS A 98 59.91 7.35 27.07
CA HIS A 98 59.81 8.79 26.92
C HIS A 98 58.51 9.33 27.51
N ASP A 99 58.53 10.59 27.93
CA ASP A 99 57.33 11.29 28.37
C ASP A 99 56.36 11.50 27.20
N LEU A 100 55.06 11.56 27.51
CA LEU A 100 54.03 11.93 26.55
C LEU A 100 54.22 13.40 26.15
N GLU A 101 54.00 13.71 24.87
CA GLU A 101 54.07 15.08 24.37
C GLU A 101 52.91 15.94 24.92
N GLU A 102 53.07 17.25 24.93
CA GLU A 102 52.00 18.15 25.41
C GLU A 102 50.70 17.95 24.61
N GLY A 103 49.60 17.68 25.32
CA GLY A 103 48.30 17.41 24.70
C GLY A 103 48.11 15.97 24.18
N GLN A 104 49.12 15.11 24.27
CA GLN A 104 49.02 13.69 23.95
C GLN A 104 48.49 12.89 25.15
N ALA A 105 47.37 12.17 24.97
CA ALA A 105 46.80 11.33 26.03
C ALA A 105 47.29 9.88 25.99
N LEU A 106 47.63 9.37 24.80
CA LEU A 106 48.02 7.97 24.59
C LEU A 106 49.38 7.86 23.90
N GLY A 107 50.23 6.94 24.36
CA GLY A 107 51.55 6.65 23.79
C GLY A 107 51.48 6.13 22.36
N ARG A 108 52.42 6.58 21.53
CA ARG A 108 52.51 6.26 20.10
C ARG A 108 52.75 4.77 19.85
N THR A 109 52.19 4.24 18.75
CA THR A 109 52.45 2.87 18.33
C THR A 109 53.82 2.75 17.64
N ILE A 110 54.55 1.68 17.96
CA ILE A 110 55.84 1.33 17.35
C ILE A 110 55.62 0.20 16.35
N SER A 111 56.25 0.29 15.17
CA SER A 111 56.11 -0.70 14.09
C SER A 111 56.67 -2.08 14.45
N GLU A 112 57.76 -2.12 15.22
CA GLU A 112 58.43 -3.35 15.66
C GLU A 112 57.64 -4.10 16.76
N GLY A 113 56.53 -3.54 17.24
CA GLY A 113 55.69 -4.12 18.28
C GLY A 113 56.13 -3.77 19.70
N ILE A 114 55.43 -4.35 20.67
CA ILE A 114 55.61 -4.10 22.12
C ILE A 114 56.05 -5.34 22.91
N GLU A 115 56.29 -6.46 22.22
CA GLU A 115 56.70 -7.72 22.87
C GLU A 115 58.13 -7.64 23.41
N ASP A 116 59.05 -7.03 22.66
CA ASP A 116 60.42 -6.79 23.08
C ASP A 116 60.56 -5.39 23.69
N VAL A 117 60.79 -5.35 25.00
CA VAL A 117 60.98 -4.11 25.76
C VAL A 117 62.21 -3.34 25.30
N ALA A 118 63.31 -4.02 24.96
CA ALA A 118 64.54 -3.34 24.57
C ALA A 118 64.35 -2.63 23.23
N VAL A 119 63.64 -3.28 22.30
CA VAL A 119 63.27 -2.67 21.02
C VAL A 119 62.29 -1.52 21.23
N PHE A 120 61.26 -1.71 22.08
CA PHE A 120 60.29 -0.66 22.40
C PHE A 120 60.95 0.61 22.94
N LEU A 121 61.85 0.48 23.93
CA LEU A 121 62.52 1.62 24.53
C LEU A 121 63.53 2.28 23.58
N ARG A 122 64.31 1.48 22.81
CA ARG A 122 65.27 2.03 21.82
C ARG A 122 64.59 2.72 20.64
N ALA A 123 63.39 2.26 20.26
CA ALA A 123 62.59 2.87 19.20
C ALA A 123 61.84 4.13 19.65
N GLY A 124 62.04 4.59 20.89
CA GLY A 124 61.42 5.81 21.42
C GLY A 124 60.02 5.59 22.00
N GLY A 125 59.75 4.41 22.54
CA GLY A 125 58.49 4.11 23.22
C GLY A 125 58.19 5.08 24.37
N GLN A 126 56.91 5.40 24.53
CA GLN A 126 56.44 6.39 25.51
C GLN A 126 55.77 5.70 26.70
N LYS A 127 55.91 6.29 27.89
CA LYS A 127 55.23 5.82 29.11
C LYS A 127 53.75 6.25 29.12
N GLY A 128 52.92 5.53 29.87
CA GLY A 128 51.47 5.73 29.96
C GLY A 128 50.65 4.74 29.13
N PRO A 129 49.33 4.97 29.00
CA PRO A 129 48.45 4.10 28.22
C PRO A 129 48.81 4.16 26.73
N GLN A 130 48.85 3.03 26.05
CA GLN A 130 49.29 2.93 24.65
C GLN A 130 48.11 2.99 23.66
N ARG A 131 48.37 3.48 22.45
CA ARG A 131 47.42 3.43 21.31
C ARG A 131 47.19 2.01 20.81
N THR A 132 48.23 1.17 20.84
CA THR A 132 48.19 -0.22 20.40
C THR A 132 47.23 -1.03 21.27
N ILE A 133 46.30 -1.72 20.61
CA ILE A 133 45.44 -2.73 21.23
C ILE A 133 46.01 -4.12 21.01
N LEU A 134 45.77 -5.00 21.97
CA LEU A 134 46.12 -6.41 21.85
C LEU A 134 44.90 -7.21 21.41
N ARG A 135 45.14 -8.13 20.49
CA ARG A 135 44.13 -9.03 19.94
C ARG A 135 44.11 -10.34 20.72
N GLU A 136 43.14 -11.18 20.40
CA GLU A 136 43.04 -12.54 20.92
C GLU A 136 44.35 -13.31 20.70
N GLY A 137 44.84 -13.97 21.75
CA GLY A 137 46.14 -14.66 21.71
C GLY A 137 46.82 -14.76 23.07
N THR A 138 47.89 -15.55 23.12
CA THR A 138 48.74 -15.70 24.30
C THR A 138 50.08 -15.02 24.07
N TYR A 139 50.38 -14.05 24.92
CA TYR A 139 51.57 -13.21 24.82
C TYR A 139 52.47 -13.39 26.04
N ALA A 140 53.78 -13.34 25.83
CA ALA A 140 54.75 -13.25 26.92
C ALA A 140 55.29 -11.82 26.99
N PHE A 141 54.59 -10.99 27.75
CA PHE A 141 55.04 -9.63 28.02
C PHE A 141 55.91 -9.57 29.27
N ASN A 142 56.82 -8.59 29.27
CA ASN A 142 57.50 -8.20 30.48
C ASN A 142 56.55 -7.40 31.36
N VAL A 143 55.93 -8.08 32.33
CA VAL A 143 54.94 -7.48 33.24
C VAL A 143 55.55 -6.51 34.27
N ALA A 144 56.88 -6.37 34.31
CA ALA A 144 57.51 -5.27 35.04
C ALA A 144 57.39 -3.96 34.24
N GLN A 145 57.53 -4.03 32.92
CA GLN A 145 57.45 -2.88 32.02
C GLN A 145 56.01 -2.54 31.62
N PHE A 146 55.21 -3.55 31.28
CA PHE A 146 53.88 -3.38 30.73
C PHE A 146 52.82 -3.96 31.68
N ALA A 147 51.82 -3.15 32.03
CA ALA A 147 50.60 -3.65 32.65
C ALA A 147 49.55 -3.87 31.56
N ILE A 148 49.07 -5.10 31.43
CA ILE A 148 48.06 -5.48 30.43
C ILE A 148 46.69 -5.56 31.10
N ILE A 149 45.73 -4.79 30.61
CA ILE A 149 44.37 -4.75 31.13
C ILE A 149 43.48 -5.59 30.21
N THR A 150 42.89 -6.64 30.76
CA THR A 150 41.92 -7.50 30.08
C THR A 150 40.55 -7.41 30.77
N ALA A 151 39.51 -8.00 30.18
CA ALA A 151 38.17 -8.00 30.78
C ALA A 151 38.14 -8.73 32.14
N SER A 152 38.98 -9.75 32.29
CA SER A 152 39.02 -10.62 33.47
C SER A 152 39.84 -10.03 34.61
N ARG A 153 41.05 -9.54 34.30
CA ARG A 153 42.01 -8.99 35.28
C ARG A 153 43.09 -8.13 34.64
N VAL A 154 43.78 -7.38 35.48
CA VAL A 154 45.01 -6.68 35.14
C VAL A 154 46.20 -7.63 35.34
N HIS A 155 47.03 -7.79 34.32
CA HIS A 155 48.28 -8.54 34.34
C HIS A 155 49.45 -7.55 34.48
N GLY A 156 50.06 -7.49 35.66
CA GLY A 156 51.18 -6.59 35.94
C GLY A 156 51.81 -6.91 37.28
N LEU A 157 53.10 -6.62 37.46
CA LEU A 157 53.73 -6.63 38.78
C LEU A 157 53.27 -5.39 39.55
N LEU A 158 52.54 -5.55 40.65
CA LEU A 158 52.07 -4.43 41.46
C LEU A 158 53.24 -3.82 42.23
N LEU A 159 53.74 -2.66 41.79
CA LEU A 159 54.90 -1.99 42.38
C LEU A 159 54.49 -1.04 43.53
N SER A 160 53.33 -0.38 43.42
CA SER A 160 52.75 0.48 44.46
C SER A 160 51.21 0.43 44.51
N GLU A 161 50.62 0.83 45.64
CA GLU A 161 49.16 0.91 45.78
C GLU A 161 48.53 2.02 44.93
N GLU A 162 49.23 3.15 44.77
CA GLU A 162 48.78 4.27 43.93
C GLU A 162 48.70 3.88 42.46
N GLU A 163 49.72 3.17 41.96
CA GLU A 163 49.74 2.68 40.58
C GLU A 163 48.59 1.68 40.35
N ARG A 164 48.36 0.79 41.31
CA ARG A 164 47.23 -0.14 41.25
C ARG A 164 45.91 0.60 41.13
N GLY A 165 45.70 1.66 41.93
CA GLY A 165 44.49 2.47 41.88
C GLY A 165 44.26 3.14 40.52
N THR A 166 45.31 3.65 39.87
CA THR A 166 45.19 4.28 38.54
C THR A 166 44.86 3.27 37.44
N ILE A 167 45.51 2.10 37.45
CA ILE A 167 45.25 1.04 36.46
C ILE A 167 43.86 0.43 36.67
N ASP A 168 43.43 0.20 37.92
CA ASP A 168 42.10 -0.31 38.23
C ASP A 168 41.01 0.69 37.82
N HIS A 169 41.22 1.99 38.03
CA HIS A 169 40.32 3.05 37.54
C HIS A 169 40.24 3.06 36.01
N MET A 170 41.36 2.92 35.31
CA MET A 170 41.35 2.82 33.85
C MET A 170 40.59 1.57 33.38
N GLY A 171 40.75 0.43 34.08
CA GLY A 171 39.98 -0.78 33.85
C GLY A 171 38.48 -0.58 34.06
N SER A 172 38.06 0.18 35.07
CA SER A 172 36.64 0.48 35.32
C SER A 172 36.05 1.37 34.21
N VAL A 173 36.76 2.41 33.79
CA VAL A 173 36.35 3.29 32.67
C VAL A 173 36.21 2.50 31.37
N LEU A 174 37.15 1.58 31.09
CA LEU A 174 37.07 0.68 29.95
C LEU A 174 35.84 -0.23 30.04
N LYS A 175 35.56 -0.78 31.22
CA LYS A 175 34.40 -1.65 31.43
C LYS A 175 33.08 -0.89 31.20
N GLU A 176 32.94 0.32 31.74
CA GLU A 176 31.77 1.18 31.54
C GLU A 176 31.53 1.52 30.06
N ARG A 177 32.61 1.70 29.30
CA ARG A 177 32.54 2.00 27.87
C ARG A 177 32.36 0.77 26.97
N GLY A 178 32.32 -0.45 27.52
CA GLY A 178 32.34 -1.68 26.71
C GLY A 178 33.66 -1.84 25.93
N GLY A 179 34.76 -1.50 26.59
CA GLY A 179 36.13 -1.42 26.07
C GLY A 179 36.72 -2.74 25.61
N PHE A 180 36.38 -3.82 26.28
CA PHE A 180 37.03 -5.12 26.09
C PHE A 180 36.43 -5.95 24.95
N SER A 181 35.33 -5.50 24.34
CA SER A 181 34.72 -6.16 23.19
C SER A 181 34.86 -5.27 21.94
N PRO A 182 35.05 -5.85 20.74
CA PRO A 182 35.04 -5.08 19.50
C PRO A 182 33.67 -4.44 19.26
N VAL A 183 33.68 -3.34 18.50
CA VAL A 183 32.47 -2.65 18.09
C VAL A 183 31.86 -3.42 16.94
N ILE A 184 30.69 -4.04 17.16
CA ILE A 184 29.97 -4.81 16.15
C ILE A 184 28.70 -4.03 15.78
N ILE A 185 28.59 -3.64 14.50
CA ILE A 185 27.42 -2.95 13.94
C ILE A 185 26.75 -3.91 12.94
N GLY A 186 25.43 -4.13 13.08
CA GLY A 186 24.65 -5.04 12.22
C GLY A 186 24.63 -6.52 12.64
N GLY A 187 25.44 -6.92 13.63
CA GLY A 187 25.54 -8.32 14.07
C GLY A 187 24.70 -8.69 15.29
N ARG A 188 24.06 -7.73 15.98
CA ARG A 188 23.32 -7.99 17.22
C ARG A 188 21.88 -8.40 16.93
N ARG A 189 21.67 -9.67 16.57
CA ARG A 189 20.35 -10.32 16.66
C ARG A 189 20.10 -10.72 18.13
N GLU A 190 20.03 -9.76 19.04
CA GLU A 190 19.66 -10.07 20.43
C GLU A 190 18.17 -10.41 20.47
N LYS A 191 17.85 -11.70 20.36
CA LYS A 191 16.54 -12.33 20.68
C LYS A 191 15.32 -11.43 20.40
N ALA A 192 15.29 -10.75 19.26
CA ALA A 192 14.13 -10.02 18.83
C ALA A 192 13.15 -11.07 18.31
N SER A 193 11.98 -11.15 18.94
CA SER A 193 10.80 -11.85 18.43
C SER A 193 10.66 -11.60 16.93
N ALA A 194 10.18 -12.60 16.18
CA ALA A 194 10.01 -12.53 14.73
C ALA A 194 9.14 -11.35 14.22
N ASP A 195 8.48 -10.63 15.14
CA ASP A 195 7.60 -9.49 14.89
C ASP A 195 8.21 -8.11 15.24
N ALA A 196 9.51 -8.02 15.57
CA ALA A 196 10.16 -6.72 15.82
C ALA A 196 10.59 -6.07 14.49
N ASP A 197 10.04 -4.88 14.20
CA ASP A 197 10.38 -4.05 13.04
C ASP A 197 11.88 -4.05 12.72
N ASP A 198 12.23 -4.34 11.46
CA ASP A 198 13.60 -4.37 10.91
C ASP A 198 14.43 -3.09 11.19
N THR A 199 13.77 -2.00 11.61
CA THR A 199 14.35 -0.71 11.98
C THR A 199 15.28 -0.79 13.21
N ALA A 200 15.06 -1.73 14.13
CA ALA A 200 15.87 -1.83 15.36
C ALA A 200 17.29 -2.37 15.13
N ASN A 201 17.51 -3.09 14.02
CA ASN A 201 18.81 -3.68 13.69
C ASN A 201 19.69 -2.77 12.81
N ASP A 202 19.11 -1.72 12.23
CA ASP A 202 19.73 -0.87 11.21
C ASP A 202 20.43 0.35 11.84
N MET A 203 21.40 0.09 12.70
CA MET A 203 22.16 1.10 13.45
C MET A 203 23.44 1.52 12.70
N LEU A 204 23.93 2.72 12.99
CA LEU A 204 25.23 3.23 12.57
C LEU A 204 26.01 3.74 13.79
N GLY A 205 27.34 3.69 13.73
CA GLY A 205 28.20 4.17 14.81
C GLY A 205 28.76 5.57 14.53
N VAL A 206 28.47 6.55 15.39
CA VAL A 206 29.15 7.84 15.38
C VAL A 206 30.33 7.78 16.33
N VAL A 207 31.52 8.14 15.84
CA VAL A 207 32.77 8.07 16.62
C VAL A 207 33.06 9.43 17.26
N THR A 208 33.41 9.42 18.54
CA THR A 208 33.96 10.57 19.27
C THR A 208 35.40 10.26 19.67
N VAL A 209 36.34 11.06 19.19
CA VAL A 209 37.78 10.91 19.46
C VAL A 209 38.18 11.77 20.65
N HIS A 210 38.99 11.23 21.57
CA HIS A 210 39.43 11.91 22.80
C HIS A 210 40.88 12.40 22.76
N ASP A 211 41.70 11.89 21.84
CA ASP A 211 43.13 12.22 21.70
C ASP A 211 43.41 12.93 20.36
N GLY A 212 44.32 13.90 20.36
CA GLY A 212 44.71 14.68 19.17
C GLY A 212 44.44 16.19 19.28
N PRO A 213 44.77 16.96 18.21
CA PRO A 213 44.57 18.40 18.15
C PRO A 213 43.11 18.80 18.41
N VAL A 214 42.92 19.99 18.99
CA VAL A 214 41.59 20.51 19.28
C VAL A 214 40.85 20.88 18.00
N LEU A 215 39.53 20.68 17.97
CA LEU A 215 38.70 21.16 16.87
C LEU A 215 38.70 22.71 16.85
N PRO A 216 38.73 23.36 15.66
CA PRO A 216 38.61 24.80 15.56
C PRO A 216 37.33 25.31 16.24
N PRO A 217 37.34 26.52 16.87
CA PRO A 217 36.22 27.01 17.68
C PRO A 217 34.85 27.10 16.97
N ASP A 218 34.84 27.21 15.64
CA ASP A 218 33.62 27.37 14.83
C ASP A 218 33.04 26.04 14.33
N GLU A 219 33.75 24.93 14.51
CA GLU A 219 33.33 23.60 14.08
C GLU A 219 32.82 22.78 15.28
N ILE A 220 31.74 22.02 15.08
CA ILE A 220 31.12 21.17 16.12
C ILE A 220 31.51 19.69 15.92
N VAL A 221 31.80 19.31 14.67
CA VAL A 221 32.12 17.95 14.25
C VAL A 221 33.35 17.99 13.37
N ALA A 222 34.33 17.16 13.66
CA ALA A 222 35.56 17.05 12.91
C ALA A 222 35.32 16.56 11.47
N PRO A 223 36.01 17.16 10.48
CA PRO A 223 35.89 16.75 9.09
C PRO A 223 36.42 15.33 8.85
N ARG A 224 36.05 14.75 7.71
CA ARG A 224 36.56 13.43 7.32
C ARG A 224 38.01 13.56 6.86
N VAL A 225 38.87 12.66 7.33
CA VAL A 225 40.30 12.61 7.01
C VAL A 225 40.70 11.20 6.56
N GLY A 226 41.85 11.05 5.88
CA GLY A 226 42.49 9.75 5.65
C GLY A 226 41.65 8.67 4.94
N GLN A 227 40.75 9.06 4.04
CA GLN A 227 39.86 8.13 3.32
C GLN A 227 40.50 7.49 2.08
N ASP A 228 41.59 8.07 1.57
CA ASP A 228 42.25 7.57 0.37
C ASP A 228 42.98 6.25 0.65
N THR A 229 42.54 5.17 0.00
CA THR A 229 43.12 3.83 0.14
C THR A 229 44.51 3.72 -0.49
N THR A 230 44.87 4.64 -1.39
CA THR A 230 46.16 4.62 -2.09
C THR A 230 47.31 5.10 -1.21
N ASP A 231 47.05 6.06 -0.31
CA ASP A 231 48.04 6.53 0.65
C ASP A 231 48.01 5.72 1.96
N LYS A 232 48.82 4.66 1.98
CA LYS A 232 48.99 3.80 3.17
C LYS A 232 49.46 4.53 4.43
N LYS A 233 50.05 5.73 4.30
CA LYS A 233 50.52 6.48 5.47
C LYS A 233 49.35 7.15 6.20
N THR A 234 48.40 7.73 5.48
CA THR A 234 47.26 8.45 6.07
C THR A 234 46.00 7.59 6.18
N PHE A 235 45.94 6.48 5.45
CA PHE A 235 44.82 5.54 5.53
C PHE A 235 44.74 4.85 6.88
N HIS A 236 43.68 5.15 7.63
CA HIS A 236 43.52 4.69 9.02
C HIS A 236 42.46 3.59 9.22
N ASN A 237 41.86 3.11 8.13
CA ASN A 237 40.87 2.01 8.13
C ASN A 237 39.78 2.13 9.21
N ASN A 238 39.00 3.23 9.18
CA ASN A 238 37.91 3.50 10.12
C ASN A 238 38.37 3.51 11.60
N PHE A 239 39.30 4.41 11.93
CA PHE A 239 39.87 4.62 13.28
C PHE A 239 40.63 3.45 13.91
N GLN A 240 40.89 2.36 13.18
CA GLN A 240 41.65 1.22 13.72
C GLN A 240 43.16 1.50 13.79
N ASN A 241 43.69 2.31 12.88
CA ASN A 241 45.08 2.78 12.94
C ASN A 241 45.13 4.25 13.40
N ILE A 242 45.32 4.45 14.70
CA ILE A 242 45.28 5.77 15.35
C ILE A 242 46.38 6.69 14.84
N ASP A 243 47.60 6.17 14.68
CA ASP A 243 48.72 7.00 14.23
C ASP A 243 48.54 7.48 12.78
N ALA A 244 47.89 6.68 11.92
CA ALA A 244 47.55 7.10 10.56
C ALA A 244 46.47 8.20 10.59
N PHE A 245 45.47 8.08 11.47
CA PHE A 245 44.40 9.07 11.64
C PHE A 245 44.95 10.43 12.10
N LEU A 246 45.84 10.42 13.09
CA LEU A 246 46.46 11.66 13.58
C LEU A 246 47.40 12.28 12.54
N ARG A 247 48.15 11.46 11.79
CA ARG A 247 48.97 11.94 10.66
C ARG A 247 48.13 12.52 9.51
N ALA A 248 46.91 12.06 9.34
CA ALA A 248 45.96 12.60 8.37
C ALA A 248 45.32 13.94 8.79
N GLY A 249 45.67 14.47 9.97
CA GLY A 249 45.11 15.71 10.51
C GLY A 249 43.79 15.51 11.28
N GLY A 250 43.57 14.32 11.84
CA GLY A 250 42.39 14.04 12.64
C GLY A 250 42.33 14.87 13.93
N ASN A 251 41.18 15.51 14.18
CA ASN A 251 40.95 16.34 15.37
C ASN A 251 40.18 15.55 16.45
N ARG A 252 40.39 15.90 17.72
CA ARG A 252 39.57 15.40 18.83
C ARG A 252 38.14 15.96 18.77
N GLY A 253 37.17 15.19 19.23
CA GLY A 253 35.74 15.51 19.19
C GLY A 253 34.93 14.51 18.35
N ARG A 254 33.65 14.83 18.14
CA ARG A 254 32.75 14.02 17.29
C ARG A 254 33.21 14.05 15.85
N GLN A 255 33.17 12.91 15.18
CA GLN A 255 33.65 12.77 13.80
C GLN A 255 32.49 12.80 12.80
N HIS A 256 32.69 13.41 11.63
CA HIS A 256 31.69 13.39 10.55
C HIS A 256 31.64 12.01 9.87
N GLN A 257 32.74 11.26 9.89
CA GLN A 257 32.77 9.88 9.40
C GLN A 257 32.01 8.97 10.35
N VAL A 258 31.13 8.16 9.78
CA VAL A 258 30.33 7.16 10.50
C VAL A 258 30.85 5.76 10.23
N LEU A 259 30.67 4.88 11.20
CA LEU A 259 30.89 3.45 11.07
C LEU A 259 29.62 2.79 10.55
N VAL A 260 29.76 2.06 9.45
CA VAL A 260 28.72 1.21 8.88
C VAL A 260 28.82 -0.21 9.45
N GLU A 261 28.02 -1.14 8.97
CA GLU A 261 28.04 -2.53 9.42
C GLU A 261 29.43 -3.17 9.31
N GLY A 262 29.78 -3.96 10.33
CA GLY A 262 31.09 -4.59 10.44
C GLY A 262 31.57 -4.73 11.88
N THR A 263 32.73 -5.37 12.03
CA THR A 263 33.44 -5.54 13.29
C THR A 263 34.67 -4.64 13.29
N TYR A 264 34.73 -3.69 14.21
CA TYR A 264 35.81 -2.72 14.33
C TYR A 264 36.54 -2.88 15.66
N TYR A 265 37.87 -2.95 15.58
CA TYR A 265 38.73 -3.06 16.75
C TYR A 265 39.28 -1.68 17.09
N ILE A 266 38.45 -0.91 17.79
CA ILE A 266 38.75 0.48 18.16
C ILE A 266 39.20 0.52 19.61
N ASN A 267 40.31 1.20 19.87
CA ASN A 267 40.76 1.49 21.22
C ASN A 267 39.75 2.43 21.91
N ARG A 268 39.10 1.97 22.99
CA ARG A 268 38.04 2.73 23.67
C ARG A 268 38.53 3.83 24.63
N LEU A 269 39.84 3.89 24.88
CA LEU A 269 40.48 5.07 25.47
C LEU A 269 40.66 6.17 24.42
N PHE A 270 40.98 5.79 23.18
CA PHE A 270 41.13 6.72 22.07
C PHE A 270 39.79 7.28 21.58
N ALA A 271 38.80 6.41 21.37
CA ALA A 271 37.52 6.81 20.81
C ALA A 271 36.33 6.07 21.43
N THR A 272 35.22 6.77 21.61
CA THR A 272 33.92 6.19 21.99
C THR A 272 32.99 6.14 20.78
N VAL A 273 32.10 5.15 20.75
CA VAL A 273 31.15 4.95 19.66
C VAL A 273 29.74 5.03 20.20
N ASP A 274 28.96 5.96 19.65
CA ASP A 274 27.55 6.14 19.94
C ASP A 274 26.73 5.56 18.79
N PHE A 275 25.74 4.73 19.10
CA PHE A 275 24.90 4.10 18.07
C PHE A 275 23.67 4.95 17.81
N ILE A 276 23.47 5.37 16.56
CA ILE A 276 22.27 6.08 16.11
C ILE A 276 21.57 5.29 14.99
N PRO A 277 20.25 5.41 14.82
CA PRO A 277 19.56 4.73 13.73
C PRO A 277 19.92 5.34 12.37
N LYS A 278 19.95 4.51 11.32
CA LYS A 278 20.07 5.01 9.93
C LYS A 278 18.85 5.83 9.56
N THR A 279 19.05 6.87 8.75
CA THR A 279 17.94 7.69 8.25
C THR A 279 17.35 7.03 7.01
N VAL A 280 16.04 6.80 7.02
CA VAL A 280 15.30 6.28 5.87
C VAL A 280 14.46 7.42 5.28
N VAL A 281 14.65 7.69 4.01
CA VAL A 281 13.80 8.59 3.22
C VAL A 281 12.76 7.72 2.50
N PRO A 282 11.47 7.79 2.87
CA PRO A 282 10.44 6.97 2.25
C PRO A 282 10.17 7.39 0.80
N VAL A 283 9.60 6.48 0.02
CA VAL A 283 9.14 6.79 -1.35
C VAL A 283 8.05 7.87 -1.30
N GLY A 284 8.10 8.82 -2.23
CA GLY A 284 7.21 9.99 -2.24
C GLY A 284 7.71 11.16 -1.39
N PHE A 285 8.88 11.04 -0.77
CA PHE A 285 9.55 12.11 -0.05
C PHE A 285 10.99 12.27 -0.52
N VAL A 286 11.55 13.45 -0.29
CA VAL A 286 12.98 13.73 -0.43
C VAL A 286 13.52 14.32 0.86
N GLY A 287 14.74 13.94 1.21
CA GLY A 287 15.43 14.41 2.40
C GLY A 287 16.29 15.62 2.09
N VAL A 288 15.84 16.83 2.42
CA VAL A 288 16.66 18.03 2.33
C VAL A 288 17.61 18.09 3.53
N VAL A 289 18.91 18.13 3.28
CA VAL A 289 19.93 18.15 4.32
C VAL A 289 20.25 19.58 4.72
N VAL A 290 20.08 19.89 6.01
CA VAL A 290 20.57 21.11 6.65
C VAL A 290 21.84 20.75 7.41
N SER A 291 22.99 21.09 6.85
CA SER A 291 24.29 20.77 7.46
C SER A 291 24.75 21.88 8.39
N TYR A 292 25.25 21.49 9.56
CA TYR A 292 25.82 22.40 10.57
C TYR A 292 27.34 22.49 10.49
N ILE A 293 27.97 21.76 9.57
CA ILE A 293 29.42 21.52 9.52
C ILE A 293 29.98 21.90 8.15
N GLY A 294 31.30 22.12 8.11
CA GLY A 294 32.01 22.51 6.89
C GLY A 294 32.27 24.01 6.81
N LYS A 295 33.05 24.41 5.80
CA LYS A 295 33.34 25.83 5.53
C LYS A 295 32.04 26.56 5.22
N THR A 296 31.98 27.86 5.55
CA THR A 296 30.94 28.75 5.04
C THR A 296 30.99 28.68 3.51
N GLY A 297 29.93 28.15 2.91
CA GLY A 297 29.86 27.95 1.47
C GLY A 297 29.74 29.27 0.74
N THR A 298 30.15 29.31 -0.53
CA THR A 298 29.73 30.39 -1.44
C THR A 298 28.28 30.14 -1.82
N ASP A 299 27.41 31.12 -1.61
CA ASP A 299 26.00 31.01 -2.00
C ASP A 299 25.85 30.74 -3.50
N ARG A 300 25.17 29.64 -3.85
CA ARG A 300 24.87 29.26 -5.24
C ARG A 300 23.41 29.51 -5.62
N SER A 301 22.63 30.18 -4.77
CA SER A 301 21.24 30.55 -5.05
C SER A 301 21.08 31.60 -6.17
N GLY A 302 22.16 32.26 -6.59
CA GLY A 302 22.17 33.27 -7.65
C GLY A 302 21.79 34.68 -7.15
N GLU A 303 22.11 35.72 -7.93
CA GLU A 303 21.97 37.13 -7.52
C GLU A 303 20.52 37.60 -7.23
N GLY A 304 19.51 36.82 -7.68
CA GLY A 304 18.09 37.13 -7.46
C GLY A 304 17.52 36.63 -6.12
N TYR A 305 18.34 35.99 -5.26
CA TYR A 305 17.85 35.30 -4.08
C TYR A 305 18.74 35.56 -2.86
N SER A 306 18.18 36.15 -1.80
CA SER A 306 18.92 36.62 -0.61
C SER A 306 18.54 35.90 0.69
N HIS A 307 17.77 34.82 0.61
CA HIS A 307 17.24 34.13 1.78
C HIS A 307 18.01 32.84 2.04
N GLY A 308 19.03 32.91 2.92
CA GLY A 308 19.89 31.78 3.30
C GLY A 308 20.95 31.43 2.25
N GLU A 309 21.90 30.57 2.60
CA GLU A 309 22.94 30.10 1.68
C GLU A 309 22.61 28.69 1.17
N LEU A 310 22.50 28.53 -0.15
CA LEU A 310 22.43 27.20 -0.78
C LEU A 310 23.83 26.76 -1.13
N VAL A 311 24.23 25.62 -0.58
CA VAL A 311 25.61 25.16 -0.65
C VAL A 311 25.73 23.79 -1.29
N ASP A 312 26.93 23.49 -1.79
CA ASP A 312 27.25 22.13 -2.25
C ASP A 312 27.29 21.14 -1.08
N SER A 313 27.28 19.85 -1.42
CA SER A 313 27.51 18.78 -0.44
C SER A 313 28.80 19.03 0.36
N ALA A 314 28.72 18.83 1.68
CA ALA A 314 29.82 19.03 2.64
C ALA A 314 30.18 20.48 3.03
N CYS A 315 29.41 21.47 2.59
CA CYS A 315 29.46 22.82 3.14
C CYS A 315 28.35 23.03 4.18
N ARG A 316 28.54 24.04 5.04
CA ARG A 316 27.55 24.44 6.04
C ARG A 316 26.40 25.18 5.36
N GLY A 317 25.16 24.80 5.66
CA GLY A 317 23.97 25.37 5.03
C GLY A 317 23.00 24.31 4.51
N VAL A 318 22.05 24.72 3.66
CA VAL A 318 21.11 23.81 3.00
C VAL A 318 21.76 23.26 1.73
N TRP A 319 21.81 21.94 1.59
CA TRP A 319 22.41 21.33 0.40
C TRP A 319 21.54 21.53 -0.83
N LYS A 320 22.18 21.90 -1.95
CA LYS A 320 21.54 22.01 -3.27
C LYS A 320 20.93 20.69 -3.76
N GLU A 321 21.60 19.58 -3.48
CA GLU A 321 21.14 18.25 -3.89
C GLU A 321 20.46 17.56 -2.69
N PRO A 322 19.15 17.27 -2.79
CA PRO A 322 18.46 16.53 -1.74
C PRO A 322 18.81 15.04 -1.82
N LEU A 323 18.61 14.35 -0.70
CA LEU A 323 18.66 12.89 -0.64
C LEU A 323 17.38 12.32 -1.27
N LEU A 324 17.55 11.45 -2.26
CA LEU A 324 16.47 10.71 -2.90
C LEU A 324 15.88 9.66 -1.93
N PRO A 325 14.74 9.02 -2.25
CA PRO A 325 14.23 7.90 -1.46
C PRO A 325 15.27 6.78 -1.31
N GLY A 326 15.54 6.36 -0.08
CA GLY A 326 16.59 5.39 0.22
C GLY A 326 17.01 5.37 1.69
N LYS A 327 17.92 4.44 2.02
CA LYS A 327 18.54 4.34 3.36
C LYS A 327 19.91 5.00 3.34
N TYR A 328 20.16 5.90 4.30
CA TYR A 328 21.39 6.67 4.39
C TYR A 328 22.07 6.53 5.75
N ALA A 329 23.38 6.30 5.72
CA ALA A 329 24.25 6.38 6.90
C ALA A 329 24.64 7.86 7.15
N PHE A 330 23.66 8.64 7.58
CA PHE A 330 23.83 10.07 7.84
C PHE A 330 24.08 10.34 9.33
N ASN A 331 25.05 11.20 9.64
CA ASN A 331 25.34 11.60 11.00
C ASN A 331 24.37 12.71 11.45
N THR A 332 23.41 12.39 12.33
CA THR A 332 22.42 13.33 12.86
C THR A 332 23.02 14.44 13.73
N TYR A 333 24.25 14.30 14.21
CA TYR A 333 24.96 15.37 14.91
C TYR A 333 25.58 16.39 13.95
N ALA A 334 25.82 16.01 12.69
CA ALA A 334 26.40 16.89 11.67
C ALA A 334 25.35 17.72 10.92
N GLY A 335 24.07 17.36 11.02
CA GLY A 335 22.98 18.07 10.36
C GLY A 335 21.62 17.44 10.64
N LYS A 336 20.57 18.07 10.11
CA LYS A 336 19.19 17.58 10.18
C LYS A 336 18.68 17.31 8.76
N ILE A 337 18.01 16.18 8.58
CA ILE A 337 17.30 15.85 7.34
C ILE A 337 15.84 16.28 7.52
N GLN A 338 15.35 17.15 6.63
CA GLN A 338 13.96 17.54 6.57
C GLN A 338 13.27 16.80 5.43
N MET A 339 12.21 16.07 5.77
CA MET A 339 11.45 15.30 4.81
C MET A 339 10.45 16.21 4.10
N VAL A 340 10.60 16.34 2.78
CA VAL A 340 9.70 17.12 1.92
C VAL A 340 8.92 16.14 1.05
N PRO A 341 7.58 16.14 1.07
CA PRO A 341 6.80 15.31 0.17
C PRO A 341 6.97 15.80 -1.27
N THR A 342 7.26 14.88 -2.16
CA THR A 342 7.24 15.11 -3.62
C THR A 342 5.94 14.61 -4.24
N THR A 343 5.06 13.97 -3.47
CA THR A 343 3.71 13.66 -3.93
C THR A 343 2.81 14.89 -3.84
N ASN A 344 1.72 14.89 -4.60
CA ASN A 344 0.70 15.92 -4.48
C ASN A 344 0.11 15.84 -3.07
N PHE A 345 0.10 16.95 -2.36
CA PHE A 345 -0.57 17.05 -1.07
C PHE A 345 -1.64 18.15 -1.13
N ILE A 346 -2.72 17.92 -0.39
CA ILE A 346 -3.89 18.79 -0.38
C ILE A 346 -3.84 19.61 0.90
N LEU A 347 -3.92 20.93 0.75
CA LEU A 347 -4.09 21.88 1.85
C LEU A 347 -5.56 22.26 1.93
N LYS A 348 -6.20 22.04 3.08
CA LYS A 348 -7.60 22.36 3.31
C LYS A 348 -7.72 23.53 4.28
N TRP A 349 -8.40 24.60 3.86
CA TRP A 349 -8.78 25.72 4.73
C TRP A 349 -10.11 25.40 5.39
N THR A 350 -10.11 24.37 6.24
CA THR A 350 -11.27 23.92 7.00
C THR A 350 -10.80 23.42 8.37
N PRO A 351 -11.53 23.70 9.47
CA PRO A 351 -11.14 23.24 10.80
C PRO A 351 -11.24 21.71 11.01
N GLU A 352 -11.75 20.95 10.03
CA GLU A 352 -11.97 19.50 10.15
C GLU A 352 -10.87 18.63 9.51
N VAL A 353 -10.49 17.58 10.27
CA VAL A 353 -9.63 16.42 9.98
C VAL A 353 -8.31 16.72 9.25
N THR A 354 -7.24 16.78 10.04
CA THR A 354 -5.85 16.84 9.59
C THR A 354 -5.47 15.60 8.76
N ASN A 355 -4.81 15.82 7.63
CA ASN A 355 -4.23 14.77 6.80
C ASN A 355 -2.98 14.15 7.47
N VAL A 356 -2.43 13.08 6.87
CA VAL A 356 -1.20 12.37 7.33
C VAL A 356 -0.03 13.32 7.62
N HIS A 357 0.07 14.42 6.86
CA HIS A 357 1.18 15.37 6.96
C HIS A 357 1.02 16.49 8.00
N LYS A 358 -0.21 16.76 8.48
CA LYS A 358 -0.53 17.82 9.47
C LYS A 358 -0.05 19.24 9.11
N PHE A 359 0.13 19.55 7.82
CA PHE A 359 0.52 20.90 7.38
C PHE A 359 -0.65 21.89 7.42
N ASP A 360 -1.89 21.39 7.43
CA ASP A 360 -3.14 22.14 7.42
C ASP A 360 -3.73 22.38 8.82
N GLU A 361 -3.01 22.02 9.88
CA GLU A 361 -3.51 22.08 11.27
C GLU A 361 -3.94 23.48 11.74
N ASN A 362 -3.28 24.52 11.24
CA ASN A 362 -3.55 25.91 11.61
C ASN A 362 -4.41 26.66 10.57
N LEU A 363 -4.84 25.99 9.49
CA LEU A 363 -5.62 26.62 8.44
C LEU A 363 -7.10 26.72 8.86
N SER A 364 -7.67 27.90 8.65
CA SER A 364 -9.07 28.19 8.97
C SER A 364 -9.82 28.66 7.73
N GLU A 365 -11.14 28.51 7.73
CA GLU A 365 -11.97 28.95 6.60
C GLU A 365 -11.82 30.45 6.35
N VAL A 366 -11.82 30.83 5.07
CA VAL A 366 -11.62 32.23 4.70
C VAL A 366 -12.93 32.98 4.85
N SER A 367 -12.97 33.92 5.78
CA SER A 367 -14.07 34.89 5.88
C SER A 367 -13.96 35.93 4.75
N LEU A 368 -15.02 36.01 3.96
CA LEU A 368 -15.15 36.93 2.83
C LEU A 368 -16.10 38.07 3.16
N ILE A 369 -15.95 39.20 2.47
CA ILE A 369 -16.95 40.28 2.44
C ILE A 369 -17.36 40.46 0.99
N THR A 370 -18.62 40.18 0.70
CA THR A 370 -19.18 40.28 -0.65
C THR A 370 -19.60 41.71 -0.99
N LYS A 371 -19.78 42.01 -2.28
CA LYS A 371 -20.24 43.33 -2.76
C LYS A 371 -21.60 43.74 -2.17
N ASP A 372 -22.46 42.79 -1.85
CA ASP A 372 -23.77 42.94 -1.21
C ASP A 372 -23.71 42.87 0.33
N ALA A 373 -22.52 43.02 0.92
CA ALA A 373 -22.27 43.07 2.36
C ALA A 373 -22.66 41.81 3.14
N PHE A 374 -22.70 40.65 2.48
CA PHE A 374 -22.73 39.36 3.17
C PHE A 374 -21.32 38.90 3.53
N GLU A 375 -21.22 38.21 4.66
CA GLU A 375 -19.96 37.67 5.20
C GLU A 375 -19.98 36.13 5.22
N PRO A 376 -19.88 35.46 4.06
CA PRO A 376 -19.82 34.01 4.01
C PRO A 376 -18.43 33.49 4.44
N LEU A 377 -18.41 32.28 4.98
CA LEU A 377 -17.21 31.46 5.13
C LEU A 377 -17.03 30.62 3.87
N LEU A 378 -15.82 30.65 3.30
CA LEU A 378 -15.49 29.89 2.11
C LEU A 378 -14.49 28.78 2.44
N PRO A 379 -14.93 27.50 2.42
CA PRO A 379 -14.01 26.37 2.52
C PRO A 379 -13.24 26.22 1.19
N LEU A 380 -11.92 26.11 1.29
CA LEU A 380 -11.02 26.01 0.13
C LEU A 380 -10.15 24.76 0.26
N SER A 381 -9.81 24.15 -0.86
CA SER A 381 -8.83 23.07 -0.93
C SER A 381 -7.88 23.32 -2.08
N VAL A 382 -6.59 23.31 -1.79
CA VAL A 382 -5.54 23.61 -2.78
C VAL A 382 -4.64 22.39 -2.92
N VAL A 383 -4.44 21.91 -4.14
CA VAL A 383 -3.54 20.79 -4.43
C VAL A 383 -2.20 21.35 -4.88
N VAL A 384 -1.15 21.06 -4.10
CA VAL A 384 0.21 21.56 -4.33
C VAL A 384 1.17 20.38 -4.51
N HIS A 385 2.16 20.59 -5.36
CA HIS A 385 3.27 19.70 -5.61
C HIS A 385 4.59 20.46 -5.45
N ILE A 386 5.61 19.78 -4.92
CA ILE A 386 6.98 20.30 -4.82
C ILE A 386 7.89 19.35 -5.58
N ASP A 387 8.49 19.83 -6.67
CA ASP A 387 9.49 19.07 -7.40
C ASP A 387 10.73 18.85 -6.52
N TYR A 388 11.31 17.65 -6.59
CA TYR A 388 12.47 17.27 -5.78
C TYR A 388 13.65 18.24 -5.95
N ARG A 389 13.89 18.79 -7.15
CA ARG A 389 14.98 19.74 -7.41
C ARG A 389 14.75 21.09 -6.76
N LYS A 390 13.48 21.47 -6.55
CA LYS A 390 13.07 22.73 -5.93
C LYS A 390 12.93 22.63 -4.41
N ALA A 391 12.78 21.42 -3.87
CA ALA A 391 12.61 21.19 -2.43
C ALA A 391 13.67 21.89 -1.53
N PRO A 392 14.97 21.87 -1.86
CA PRO A 392 15.97 22.61 -1.07
C PRO A 392 15.75 24.12 -1.03
N LEU A 393 15.30 24.73 -2.13
CA LEU A 393 15.03 26.16 -2.21
C LEU A 393 13.86 26.57 -1.30
N VAL A 394 12.84 25.72 -1.23
CA VAL A 394 11.68 25.93 -0.35
C VAL A 394 12.09 25.87 1.12
N VAL A 395 12.86 24.84 1.49
CA VAL A 395 13.36 24.67 2.87
C VAL A 395 14.32 25.79 3.26
N GLN A 396 15.18 26.24 2.33
CA GLN A 396 16.07 27.37 2.55
C GLN A 396 15.31 28.67 2.87
N ARG A 397 14.20 28.94 2.16
CA ARG A 397 13.41 30.17 2.32
C ARG A 397 12.62 30.22 3.62
N PHE A 398 11.96 29.13 3.96
CA PHE A 398 10.94 29.10 5.02
C PHE A 398 11.39 28.33 6.27
N GLY A 399 12.51 27.61 6.17
CA GLY A 399 12.98 26.67 7.18
C GLY A 399 12.19 25.36 7.15
N ASP A 400 10.87 25.41 7.15
CA ASP A 400 9.99 24.23 7.18
C ASP A 400 8.73 24.47 6.32
N ILE A 401 8.13 23.40 5.81
CA ILE A 401 6.90 23.44 5.01
C ILE A 401 5.73 23.97 5.84
N LYS A 402 5.67 23.62 7.14
CA LYS A 402 4.62 24.15 8.02
C LYS A 402 4.67 25.68 8.08
N ARG A 403 5.87 26.26 8.16
CA ARG A 403 6.04 27.72 8.15
C ARG A 403 5.69 28.34 6.80
N LEU A 404 6.02 27.68 5.69
CA LEU A 404 5.58 28.10 4.36
C LEU A 404 4.05 28.22 4.31
N VAL A 405 3.34 27.19 4.77
CA VAL A 405 1.87 27.15 4.76
C VAL A 405 1.29 28.26 5.63
N ASP A 406 1.70 28.33 6.90
CA ASP A 406 1.13 29.25 7.88
C ASP A 406 1.48 30.72 7.61
N GLN A 407 2.72 31.01 7.20
CA GLN A 407 3.19 32.40 7.10
C GLN A 407 3.03 33.01 5.71
N THR A 408 2.91 32.19 4.67
CA THR A 408 2.84 32.71 3.28
C THR A 408 1.65 32.22 2.50
N LEU A 409 1.36 30.91 2.47
CA LEU A 409 0.26 30.41 1.65
C LEU A 409 -1.09 30.86 2.21
N ASP A 410 -1.29 30.77 3.53
CA ASP A 410 -2.55 31.19 4.16
C ASP A 410 -2.88 32.67 3.92
N PRO A 411 -1.99 33.64 4.25
CA PRO A 411 -2.28 35.05 3.97
C PRO A 411 -2.47 35.33 2.48
N MET A 412 -1.72 34.66 1.59
CA MET A 412 -1.80 34.87 0.15
C MET A 412 -3.14 34.40 -0.42
N VAL A 413 -3.53 33.16 -0.12
CA VAL A 413 -4.79 32.54 -0.57
C VAL A 413 -5.97 33.30 0.01
N SER A 414 -5.93 33.62 1.31
CA SER A 414 -6.95 34.41 1.99
C SER A 414 -7.12 35.80 1.37
N ALA A 415 -6.03 36.52 1.12
CA ALA A 415 -6.09 37.85 0.50
C ALA A 415 -6.65 37.80 -0.93
N TYR A 416 -6.26 36.79 -1.71
CA TYR A 416 -6.77 36.59 -3.07
C TYR A 416 -8.28 36.40 -3.09
N PHE A 417 -8.80 35.46 -2.30
CA PHE A 417 -10.23 35.19 -2.26
C PHE A 417 -11.04 36.32 -1.62
N LYS A 418 -10.48 37.05 -0.64
CA LYS A 418 -11.10 38.28 -0.11
C LYS A 418 -11.31 39.33 -1.20
N ASN A 419 -10.32 39.55 -2.06
CA ASN A 419 -10.46 40.49 -3.18
C ASN A 419 -11.52 40.03 -4.20
N ILE A 420 -11.57 38.73 -4.52
CA ILE A 420 -12.62 38.18 -5.39
C ILE A 420 -14.00 38.40 -4.75
N GLY A 421 -14.15 38.09 -3.46
CA GLY A 421 -15.38 38.29 -2.69
C GLY A 421 -15.87 39.73 -2.80
N GLN A 422 -15.00 40.73 -2.61
CA GLN A 422 -15.36 42.15 -2.64
C GLN A 422 -15.90 42.62 -4.00
N THR A 423 -15.53 41.97 -5.09
CA THR A 423 -15.96 42.38 -6.45
C THR A 423 -17.26 41.72 -6.90
N ARG A 424 -17.70 40.64 -6.24
CA ARG A 424 -18.84 39.82 -6.65
C ARG A 424 -19.94 39.81 -5.59
N THR A 425 -21.18 39.58 -6.02
CA THR A 425 -22.28 39.31 -5.09
C THR A 425 -22.24 37.85 -4.63
N LEU A 426 -22.90 37.54 -3.52
CA LEU A 426 -23.01 36.16 -3.02
C LEU A 426 -23.55 35.18 -4.08
N ILE A 427 -24.58 35.59 -4.83
CA ILE A 427 -25.21 34.76 -5.87
C ILE A 427 -24.22 34.49 -7.02
N GLN A 428 -23.47 35.50 -7.45
CA GLN A 428 -22.48 35.35 -8.52
C GLN A 428 -21.35 34.39 -8.11
N LEU A 429 -20.98 34.38 -6.82
CA LEU A 429 -19.93 33.50 -6.30
C LEU A 429 -20.35 32.02 -6.33
N ILE A 430 -21.66 31.74 -6.22
CA ILE A 430 -22.22 30.38 -6.28
C ILE A 430 -22.49 29.95 -7.72
N GLN A 431 -23.10 30.82 -8.53
CA GLN A 431 -23.46 30.50 -9.92
C GLN A 431 -22.21 30.33 -10.81
N ASN A 432 -21.24 31.23 -10.69
CA ASN A 432 -20.04 31.22 -11.53
C ASN A 432 -18.86 30.52 -10.85
N ARG A 433 -19.12 29.53 -9.97
CA ARG A 433 -18.08 28.86 -9.18
C ARG A 433 -16.99 28.23 -10.05
N ALA A 434 -17.37 27.63 -11.18
CA ALA A 434 -16.45 26.92 -12.07
C ALA A 434 -15.50 27.92 -12.75
N ASP A 435 -16.04 29.03 -13.24
CA ASP A 435 -15.24 30.09 -13.86
C ASP A 435 -14.28 30.73 -12.84
N ILE A 436 -14.75 30.96 -11.61
CA ILE A 436 -13.91 31.49 -10.52
C ILE A 436 -12.79 30.51 -10.18
N GLN A 437 -13.07 29.21 -10.08
CA GLN A 437 -12.05 28.17 -9.85
C GLN A 437 -11.00 28.15 -10.96
N GLN A 438 -11.42 28.24 -12.22
CA GLN A 438 -10.51 28.20 -13.36
C GLN A 438 -9.60 29.44 -13.40
N VAL A 439 -10.16 30.64 -13.24
CA VAL A 439 -9.39 31.89 -13.20
C VAL A 439 -8.46 31.92 -11.98
N ALA A 440 -8.96 31.52 -10.82
CA ALA A 440 -8.17 31.43 -9.59
C ALA A 440 -6.98 30.48 -9.74
N SER A 441 -7.17 29.32 -10.38
CA SER A 441 -6.09 28.35 -10.59
C SER A 441 -4.97 28.94 -11.45
N VAL A 442 -5.29 29.68 -12.52
CA VAL A 442 -4.28 30.30 -13.39
C VAL A 442 -3.53 31.43 -12.69
N GLU A 443 -4.24 32.35 -12.05
CA GLU A 443 -3.62 33.50 -11.37
C GLU A 443 -2.83 33.09 -10.13
N MET A 444 -3.30 32.09 -9.38
CA MET A 444 -2.56 31.54 -8.25
C MET A 444 -1.34 30.74 -8.69
N MET A 445 -1.39 30.04 -9.83
CA MET A 445 -0.24 29.27 -10.32
C MET A 445 0.99 30.17 -10.54
N GLU A 446 0.79 31.37 -11.10
CA GLU A 446 1.86 32.36 -11.25
C GLU A 446 2.43 32.81 -9.90
N ARG A 447 1.56 33.08 -8.91
CA ARG A 447 1.98 33.50 -7.56
C ARG A 447 2.73 32.39 -6.82
N PHE A 448 2.29 31.14 -6.93
CA PHE A 448 2.94 29.98 -6.30
C PHE A 448 4.29 29.65 -6.96
N ALA A 449 4.42 29.85 -8.27
CA ALA A 449 5.67 29.66 -9.00
C ALA A 449 6.79 30.57 -8.48
N ALA A 450 6.47 31.81 -8.04
CA ALA A 450 7.42 32.73 -7.42
C ALA A 450 8.00 32.21 -6.07
N TYR A 451 7.38 31.19 -5.49
CA TYR A 451 7.83 30.51 -4.28
C TYR A 451 8.41 29.12 -4.55
N ASN A 452 8.67 28.78 -5.82
CA ASN A 452 9.14 27.47 -6.26
C ASN A 452 8.17 26.32 -5.93
N LEU A 453 6.88 26.61 -5.87
CA LEU A 453 5.81 25.63 -5.66
C LEU A 453 5.04 25.43 -6.96
N GLU A 454 4.55 24.21 -7.19
CA GLU A 454 3.72 23.88 -8.35
C GLU A 454 2.28 23.68 -7.89
N LEU A 455 1.40 24.57 -8.34
CA LEU A 455 -0.02 24.49 -8.09
C LEU A 455 -0.67 23.60 -9.16
N GLN A 456 -1.45 22.60 -8.74
CA GLN A 456 -2.20 21.77 -9.69
C GLN A 456 -3.63 22.26 -9.87
N GLU A 457 -4.34 22.46 -8.76
CA GLU A 457 -5.74 22.85 -8.80
C GLU A 457 -6.16 23.57 -7.52
N VAL A 458 -7.13 24.49 -7.66
CA VAL A 458 -7.81 25.17 -6.56
C VAL A 458 -9.28 24.79 -6.57
N LEU A 459 -9.71 24.09 -5.54
CA LEU A 459 -11.08 23.69 -5.31
C LEU A 459 -11.73 24.64 -4.32
N ILE A 460 -12.86 25.20 -4.73
CA ILE A 460 -13.70 26.08 -3.93
C ILE A 460 -14.95 25.30 -3.50
N GLY A 461 -15.16 25.17 -2.19
CA GLY A 461 -16.37 24.57 -1.64
C GLY A 461 -17.57 25.52 -1.65
N THR A 462 -18.71 25.05 -1.16
CA THR A 462 -19.93 25.89 -1.11
C THR A 462 -19.81 26.93 0.01
N PRO A 463 -20.00 28.22 -0.28
CA PRO A 463 -20.01 29.26 0.74
C PRO A 463 -21.17 29.03 1.71
N HIS A 464 -20.93 29.18 3.00
CA HIS A 464 -21.95 29.04 4.04
C HIS A 464 -21.87 30.16 5.07
N GLY A 465 -22.95 30.35 5.83
CA GLY A 465 -22.98 31.35 6.90
C GLY A 465 -22.13 30.94 8.11
N SER A 466 -21.53 31.92 8.78
CA SER A 466 -20.92 31.69 10.09
C SER A 466 -22.00 31.33 11.13
N THR A 467 -21.84 30.19 11.81
CA THR A 467 -22.74 29.73 12.88
C THR A 467 -22.55 30.60 14.14
N GLY A 468 -23.30 31.70 14.21
CA GLY A 468 -23.25 32.62 15.35
C GLY A 468 -23.67 34.06 15.04
N ASN A 469 -23.59 34.47 13.77
CA ASN A 469 -23.96 35.83 13.35
C ASN A 469 -25.31 35.85 12.62
N ALA A 470 -26.09 36.92 12.83
CA ALA A 470 -27.38 37.13 12.16
C ALA A 470 -27.26 37.22 10.62
N SER A 471 -26.07 37.54 10.11
CA SER A 471 -25.73 37.49 8.68
C SER A 471 -25.68 36.05 8.15
N GLY A 472 -25.15 35.11 8.93
CA GLY A 472 -25.05 33.69 8.57
C GLY A 472 -26.42 33.04 8.38
N THR A 473 -27.34 33.23 9.32
CA THR A 473 -28.70 32.69 9.22
C THR A 473 -29.45 33.27 8.01
N ARG A 474 -29.20 34.54 7.65
CA ARG A 474 -29.80 35.16 6.45
C ARG A 474 -29.28 34.53 5.16
N ILE A 475 -27.99 34.22 5.10
CA ILE A 475 -27.38 33.52 3.96
C ILE A 475 -28.07 32.17 3.76
N ASP A 476 -28.20 31.38 4.81
CA ASP A 476 -28.84 30.06 4.72
C ASP A 476 -30.31 30.15 4.32
N THR A 477 -31.05 31.16 4.83
CA THR A 477 -32.44 31.40 4.40
C THR A 477 -32.54 31.80 2.93
N LEU A 478 -31.63 32.64 2.43
CA LEU A 478 -31.62 33.09 1.03
C LEU A 478 -31.26 31.93 0.10
N LEU A 479 -30.31 31.08 0.48
CA LEU A 479 -29.94 29.88 -0.27
C LEU A 479 -31.11 28.90 -0.35
N ASN A 480 -31.82 28.69 0.76
CA ASN A 480 -33.04 27.86 0.75
C ASN A 480 -34.12 28.48 -0.14
N GLN A 481 -34.38 29.79 -0.05
CA GLN A 481 -35.35 30.47 -0.91
C GLN A 481 -34.99 30.40 -2.40
N LEU A 482 -33.71 30.54 -2.76
CA LEU A 482 -33.24 30.39 -4.14
C LEU A 482 -33.41 28.96 -4.65
N ARG A 483 -33.08 27.97 -3.81
CA ARG A 483 -33.31 26.56 -4.13
C ARG A 483 -34.79 26.28 -4.35
N ASP A 484 -35.66 26.77 -3.46
CA ASP A 484 -37.10 26.60 -3.58
C ASP A 484 -37.66 27.30 -4.84
N ARG A 485 -37.14 28.49 -5.17
CA ARG A 485 -37.48 29.18 -6.43
C ARG A 485 -37.06 28.38 -7.65
N GLN A 486 -35.86 27.80 -7.67
CA GLN A 486 -35.39 26.98 -8.78
C GLN A 486 -36.26 25.72 -8.93
N VAL A 487 -36.59 25.06 -7.83
CA VAL A 487 -37.50 23.90 -7.82
C VAL A 487 -38.86 24.29 -8.37
N ALA A 488 -39.40 25.45 -8.01
CA ALA A 488 -40.67 25.93 -8.54
C ALA A 488 -40.61 26.19 -10.05
N ILE A 489 -39.53 26.76 -10.57
CA ILE A 489 -39.34 26.98 -12.03
C ILE A 489 -39.29 25.65 -12.78
N GLU A 490 -38.51 24.68 -12.28
CA GLU A 490 -38.44 23.34 -12.89
C GLU A 490 -39.79 22.61 -12.81
N GLN A 491 -40.56 22.80 -11.74
CA GLN A 491 -41.93 22.28 -11.61
C GLN A 491 -42.87 22.91 -12.64
N VAL A 492 -42.81 24.23 -12.87
CA VAL A 492 -43.59 24.90 -13.92
C VAL A 492 -43.23 24.35 -15.29
N ALA A 493 -41.94 24.22 -15.61
CA ALA A 493 -41.50 23.62 -16.87
C ALA A 493 -41.98 22.16 -17.03
N THR A 494 -41.99 21.40 -15.93
CA THR A 494 -42.53 20.04 -15.91
C THR A 494 -44.03 20.03 -16.18
N PHE A 495 -44.80 20.94 -15.57
CA PHE A 495 -46.25 21.05 -15.81
C PHE A 495 -46.56 21.50 -17.24
N GLU A 496 -45.80 22.44 -17.81
CA GLU A 496 -45.94 22.83 -19.23
C GLU A 496 -45.66 21.65 -20.16
N LEU A 497 -44.62 20.86 -19.88
CA LEU A 497 -44.32 19.66 -20.67
C LEU A 497 -45.41 18.59 -20.52
N GLN A 498 -45.98 18.42 -19.32
CA GLN A 498 -47.10 17.52 -19.06
C GLN A 498 -48.37 17.98 -19.81
N GLU A 499 -48.67 19.27 -19.82
CA GLU A 499 -49.79 19.83 -20.58
C GLU A 499 -49.62 19.58 -22.07
N GLN A 500 -48.44 19.88 -22.63
CA GLN A 500 -48.13 19.61 -24.04
C GLN A 500 -48.24 18.11 -24.37
N SER A 501 -47.80 17.24 -23.46
CA SER A 501 -47.90 15.79 -23.63
C SER A 501 -49.35 15.32 -23.59
N ALA A 502 -50.17 15.85 -22.67
CA ALA A 502 -51.59 15.53 -22.57
C ALA A 502 -52.39 16.02 -23.80
N VAL A 503 -52.07 17.21 -24.33
CA VAL A 503 -52.67 17.74 -25.56
C VAL A 503 -52.31 16.85 -26.76
N LYS A 504 -51.05 16.44 -26.89
CA LYS A 504 -50.60 15.50 -27.93
C LYS A 504 -51.24 14.12 -27.77
N GLU A 505 -51.40 13.62 -26.55
CA GLU A 505 -52.07 12.35 -26.30
C GLU A 505 -53.55 12.41 -26.64
N ARG A 506 -54.24 13.50 -26.29
CA ARG A 506 -55.65 13.73 -26.67
C ARG A 506 -55.79 13.74 -28.19
N SER A 507 -54.96 14.51 -28.91
CA SER A 507 -55.05 14.57 -30.37
C SER A 507 -54.72 13.24 -31.05
N LEU A 508 -53.76 12.48 -30.52
CA LEU A 508 -53.46 11.11 -30.98
C LEU A 508 -54.65 10.17 -30.76
N ARG A 509 -55.29 10.22 -29.58
CA ARG A 509 -56.49 9.42 -29.27
C ARG A 509 -57.67 9.78 -30.16
N GLU A 510 -57.92 11.07 -30.41
CA GLU A 510 -58.97 11.52 -31.31
C GLU A 510 -58.71 11.06 -32.76
N ALA A 511 -57.47 11.14 -33.23
CA ALA A 511 -57.07 10.66 -34.55
C ALA A 511 -57.24 9.13 -34.68
N ARG A 512 -56.85 8.36 -33.65
CA ARG A 512 -57.06 6.90 -33.60
C ARG A 512 -58.54 6.55 -33.58
N ALA A 513 -59.34 7.18 -32.73
CA ALA A 513 -60.78 6.93 -32.66
C ALA A 513 -61.49 7.19 -34.00
N LYS A 514 -61.11 8.27 -34.72
CA LYS A 514 -61.61 8.53 -36.08
C LYS A 514 -61.20 7.43 -37.07
N THR A 515 -59.96 6.93 -36.96
CA THR A 515 -59.45 5.86 -37.82
C THR A 515 -60.18 4.54 -37.54
N ASP A 516 -60.43 4.22 -36.28
CA ASP A 516 -61.14 3.00 -35.87
C ASP A 516 -62.60 3.01 -36.35
N ILE A 517 -63.31 4.13 -36.19
CA ILE A 517 -64.68 4.31 -36.71
C ILE A 517 -64.68 4.19 -38.25
N GLN A 518 -63.69 4.78 -38.92
CA GLN A 518 -63.58 4.69 -40.38
C GLN A 518 -63.28 3.24 -40.83
N ALA A 519 -62.45 2.50 -40.11
CA ALA A 519 -62.16 1.10 -40.39
C ALA A 519 -63.42 0.23 -40.22
N GLU A 520 -64.23 0.48 -39.18
CA GLU A 520 -65.48 -0.24 -38.95
C GLU A 520 -66.55 0.06 -40.02
N LEU A 521 -66.68 1.32 -40.43
CA LEU A 521 -67.57 1.73 -41.54
C LEU A 521 -67.13 1.09 -42.88
N THR A 522 -65.82 1.05 -43.13
CA THR A 522 -65.27 0.47 -44.36
C THR A 522 -65.47 -1.05 -44.39
N ASN A 523 -65.24 -1.74 -43.27
CA ASN A 523 -65.51 -3.18 -43.14
C ASN A 523 -67.00 -3.49 -43.34
N SER A 524 -67.90 -2.64 -42.81
CA SER A 524 -69.34 -2.78 -43.01
C SER A 524 -69.74 -2.60 -44.48
N ALA A 525 -69.19 -1.60 -45.17
CA ALA A 525 -69.43 -1.39 -46.60
C ALA A 525 -68.92 -2.57 -47.45
N ILE A 526 -67.70 -3.05 -47.18
CA ILE A 526 -67.14 -4.23 -47.86
C ILE A 526 -68.00 -5.47 -47.59
N HIS A 527 -68.51 -5.66 -46.37
CA HIS A 527 -69.37 -6.80 -46.05
C HIS A 527 -70.71 -6.75 -46.81
N ILE A 528 -71.29 -5.56 -46.97
CA ILE A 528 -72.50 -5.35 -47.78
C ILE A 528 -72.22 -5.67 -49.26
N ASP A 529 -71.09 -5.20 -49.80
CA ASP A 529 -70.72 -5.48 -51.19
C ASP A 529 -70.42 -6.97 -51.43
N ILE A 530 -69.77 -7.66 -50.48
CA ILE A 530 -69.58 -9.11 -50.54
C ILE A 530 -70.94 -9.82 -50.55
N LYS A 531 -71.88 -9.44 -49.67
CA LYS A 531 -73.23 -10.03 -49.63
C LYS A 531 -74.00 -9.79 -50.94
N LYS A 532 -73.88 -8.61 -51.53
CA LYS A 532 -74.51 -8.28 -52.81
C LYS A 532 -73.91 -9.11 -53.95
N ASN A 533 -72.59 -9.19 -54.03
CA ASN A 533 -71.88 -10.00 -55.03
C ASN A 533 -72.19 -11.49 -54.90
N VAL A 534 -72.31 -12.02 -53.67
CA VAL A 534 -72.78 -13.40 -53.43
C VAL A 534 -74.22 -13.59 -53.89
N GLY A 535 -75.09 -12.60 -53.65
CA GLY A 535 -76.46 -12.59 -54.17
C GLY A 535 -76.51 -12.64 -55.70
N ASP A 536 -75.75 -11.77 -56.37
CA ASP A 536 -75.68 -11.70 -57.83
C ASP A 536 -75.07 -12.97 -58.43
N ALA A 537 -74.04 -13.55 -57.79
CA ALA A 537 -73.45 -14.83 -58.19
C ALA A 537 -74.45 -15.99 -58.14
N ASN A 538 -75.29 -16.05 -57.09
CA ASN A 538 -76.32 -17.06 -56.95
C ASN A 538 -77.40 -16.94 -58.05
N VAL A 539 -77.75 -15.72 -58.48
CA VAL A 539 -78.69 -15.49 -59.58
C VAL A 539 -78.10 -15.96 -60.91
N VAL A 540 -76.82 -15.67 -61.17
CA VAL A 540 -76.13 -16.14 -62.38
C VAL A 540 -76.01 -17.66 -62.39
N GLU A 541 -75.70 -18.28 -61.25
CA GLU A 541 -75.63 -19.75 -61.13
C GLU A 541 -77.00 -20.40 -61.39
N ALA A 542 -78.07 -19.86 -60.80
CA ALA A 542 -79.43 -20.35 -61.04
C ALA A 542 -79.83 -20.24 -62.52
N THR A 543 -79.44 -19.15 -63.19
CA THR A 543 -79.70 -18.94 -64.63
C THR A 543 -78.93 -19.94 -65.49
N LYS A 544 -77.66 -20.22 -65.16
CA LYS A 544 -76.87 -21.24 -65.86
C LYS A 544 -77.43 -22.64 -65.66
N ARG A 545 -77.88 -22.99 -64.44
CA ARG A 545 -78.55 -24.27 -64.17
C ARG A 545 -79.84 -24.43 -64.97
N ALA A 546 -80.64 -23.37 -65.12
CA ALA A 546 -81.84 -23.39 -65.96
C ALA A 546 -81.50 -23.64 -67.44
N ASN A 547 -80.44 -23.02 -67.96
CA ASN A 547 -79.99 -23.24 -69.34
C ASN A 547 -79.49 -24.67 -69.57
N VAL A 548 -78.78 -25.28 -68.61
CA VAL A 548 -78.33 -26.67 -68.72
C VAL A 548 -79.51 -27.63 -68.80
N ILE A 549 -80.54 -27.45 -67.95
CA ILE A 549 -81.77 -28.25 -67.98
C ILE A 549 -82.50 -28.12 -69.34
N GLY A 550 -82.49 -26.92 -69.93
CA GLY A 550 -83.06 -26.70 -71.27
C GLY A 550 -82.31 -27.45 -72.37
N ILE A 551 -80.98 -27.48 -72.32
CA ILE A 551 -80.14 -28.20 -73.30
C ILE A 551 -80.33 -29.72 -73.18
N ASP A 552 -80.43 -30.25 -71.95
CA ASP A 552 -80.66 -31.68 -71.71
C ASP A 552 -82.06 -32.11 -72.19
N ALA A 553 -83.10 -31.29 -71.99
CA ALA A 553 -84.44 -31.56 -72.49
C ALA A 553 -84.52 -31.58 -74.03
N ASP A 554 -83.74 -30.74 -74.71
CA ASP A 554 -83.63 -30.73 -76.17
C ASP A 554 -82.82 -31.91 -76.71
N ALA A 555 -81.79 -32.35 -75.99
CA ALA A 555 -81.03 -33.55 -76.33
C ALA A 555 -81.89 -34.82 -76.20
N GLU A 556 -82.69 -34.93 -75.14
CA GLU A 556 -83.59 -36.06 -74.92
C GLU A 556 -84.68 -36.13 -76.01
N ARG A 557 -85.24 -34.98 -76.42
CA ARG A 557 -86.19 -34.93 -77.55
C ARG A 557 -85.61 -35.49 -78.84
N ARG A 558 -84.36 -35.11 -79.19
CA ARG A 558 -83.68 -35.59 -80.41
C ARG A 558 -83.36 -37.07 -80.34
N ARG A 559 -82.97 -37.58 -79.16
CA ARG A 559 -82.75 -39.01 -78.94
C ARG A 559 -84.05 -39.79 -79.14
N LEU A 560 -85.16 -39.32 -78.59
CA LEU A 560 -86.46 -39.98 -78.70
C LEU A 560 -86.99 -40.01 -80.14
N THR A 561 -86.76 -38.95 -80.93
CA THR A 561 -87.14 -38.91 -82.35
C THR A 561 -86.30 -39.88 -83.18
N ALA A 562 -84.97 -39.92 -82.96
CA ALA A 562 -84.09 -40.87 -83.65
C ALA A 562 -84.41 -42.34 -83.32
N GLU A 563 -84.79 -42.63 -82.07
CA GLU A 563 -85.22 -43.96 -81.65
C GLU A 563 -86.60 -44.33 -82.22
N GLY A 564 -87.49 -43.35 -82.39
CA GLY A 564 -88.77 -43.48 -83.09
C GLY A 564 -88.60 -43.85 -84.56
N ASP A 565 -87.72 -43.16 -85.29
CA ASP A 565 -87.43 -43.41 -86.71
C ASP A 565 -86.76 -44.78 -86.94
N GLY A 566 -85.89 -45.20 -86.00
CA GLY A 566 -85.28 -46.53 -86.00
C GLY A 566 -86.30 -47.64 -85.81
N ARG A 567 -87.25 -47.47 -84.87
CA ARG A 567 -88.36 -48.41 -84.68
C ARG A 567 -89.32 -48.44 -85.87
N ALA A 568 -89.61 -47.29 -86.48
CA ALA A 568 -90.45 -47.22 -87.68
C ALA A 568 -89.83 -47.97 -88.87
N SER A 569 -88.52 -47.82 -89.08
CA SER A 569 -87.79 -48.54 -90.14
C SER A 569 -87.72 -50.05 -89.87
N ALA A 570 -87.53 -50.46 -88.61
CA ALA A 570 -87.54 -51.87 -88.23
C ALA A 570 -88.93 -52.51 -88.46
N ILE A 571 -90.01 -51.84 -88.09
CA ILE A 571 -91.38 -52.32 -88.32
C ILE A 571 -91.69 -52.38 -89.82
N ALA A 572 -91.25 -51.41 -90.62
CA ALA A 572 -91.42 -51.45 -92.08
C ALA A 572 -90.66 -52.62 -92.73
N ALA A 573 -89.45 -52.92 -92.24
CA ALA A 573 -88.66 -54.07 -92.72
C ALA A 573 -89.30 -55.41 -92.34
N VAL A 574 -89.81 -55.54 -91.11
CA VAL A 574 -90.56 -56.73 -90.67
C VAL A 574 -91.87 -56.88 -91.45
N GLY A 575 -92.61 -55.80 -91.68
CA GLY A 575 -93.85 -55.84 -92.48
C GLY A 575 -93.61 -56.24 -93.94
N LYS A 576 -92.47 -55.86 -94.52
CA LYS A 576 -92.08 -56.29 -95.86
C LYS A 576 -91.69 -57.78 -95.89
N ALA A 577 -90.97 -58.25 -94.87
CA ALA A 577 -90.63 -59.66 -94.69
C ALA A 577 -91.87 -60.54 -94.42
N GLU A 578 -92.85 -60.04 -93.66
CA GLU A 578 -94.14 -60.72 -93.45
C GLU A 578 -95.00 -60.76 -94.71
N ALA A 579 -95.00 -59.71 -95.55
CA ALA A 579 -95.70 -59.73 -96.83
C ALA A 579 -95.09 -60.75 -97.81
N GLU A 580 -93.75 -60.85 -97.86
CA GLU A 580 -93.04 -61.87 -98.64
C GLU A 580 -93.28 -63.28 -98.07
N ALA A 581 -93.33 -63.44 -96.74
CA ALA A 581 -93.68 -64.70 -96.10
C ALA A 581 -95.16 -65.10 -96.31
N ILE A 582 -96.09 -64.14 -96.44
CA ILE A 582 -97.50 -64.38 -96.75
C ILE A 582 -97.69 -64.74 -98.24
N GLN A 583 -96.93 -64.16 -99.17
CA GLN A 583 -96.90 -64.63 -100.56
C GLN A 583 -96.28 -66.02 -100.71
N ALA A 584 -95.24 -66.33 -99.94
CA ALA A 584 -94.67 -67.68 -99.90
C ALA A 584 -95.62 -68.70 -99.25
N LYS A 585 -96.39 -68.29 -98.21
CA LYS A 585 -97.43 -69.12 -97.59
C LYS A 585 -98.68 -69.29 -98.46
N SER A 586 -98.99 -68.38 -99.39
CA SER A 586 -100.12 -68.56 -100.33
C SER A 586 -99.78 -69.48 -101.51
N ALA A 587 -98.50 -69.68 -101.84
CA ALA A 587 -98.04 -70.60 -102.88
C ALA A 587 -97.84 -72.06 -102.38
N ALA A 588 -97.72 -72.30 -101.07
CA ALA A 588 -97.35 -73.61 -100.51
C ALA A 588 -98.48 -74.36 -99.76
N LEU A 589 -99.72 -73.83 -99.72
CA LEU A 589 -100.85 -74.46 -99.00
C LEU A 589 -102.17 -74.42 -99.79
N THR A 590 -102.13 -75.00 -100.99
CA THR A 590 -103.26 -75.78 -101.53
C THR A 590 -103.18 -77.16 -100.89
N GLY A 591 -103.94 -77.41 -99.82
CA GLY A 591 -103.88 -78.70 -99.13
C GLY A 591 -104.49 -78.67 -97.73
N GLU A 592 -105.74 -79.09 -97.67
CA GLU A 592 -106.51 -79.75 -96.60
C GLU A 592 -105.85 -80.02 -95.23
N GLY A 593 -106.55 -79.67 -94.13
CA GLY A 593 -106.42 -80.38 -92.84
C GLY A 593 -106.14 -79.52 -91.60
N ALA A 594 -107.15 -79.42 -90.75
CA ALA A 594 -107.16 -78.67 -89.49
C ALA A 594 -106.29 -79.26 -88.36
N ARG A 595 -105.97 -78.37 -87.39
CA ARG A 595 -106.10 -78.53 -85.92
C ARG A 595 -104.80 -78.69 -85.08
N LEU A 596 -104.80 -77.94 -83.96
CA LEU A 596 -104.03 -78.05 -82.70
C LEU A 596 -102.62 -77.42 -82.62
N GLN A 597 -102.54 -76.23 -82.00
CA GLN A 597 -102.12 -76.12 -80.59
C GLN A 597 -102.31 -74.69 -80.05
N LEU A 598 -103.14 -74.60 -79.01
CA LEU A 598 -103.37 -73.45 -78.15
C LEU A 598 -102.88 -73.84 -76.74
N ILE A 599 -102.73 -72.83 -75.89
CA ILE A 599 -102.75 -72.80 -74.41
C ILE A 599 -101.38 -72.62 -73.70
N ASN A 600 -101.40 -71.61 -72.79
CA ASN A 600 -100.58 -71.33 -71.60
C ASN A 600 -99.37 -70.38 -71.83
N THR A 601 -99.36 -69.14 -71.33
CA THR A 601 -99.52 -68.77 -69.90
C THR A 601 -99.68 -67.25 -69.70
N LEU A 602 -100.55 -66.88 -68.74
CA LEU A 602 -100.76 -65.58 -68.09
C LEU A 602 -100.40 -65.75 -66.59
N GLY A 603 -99.98 -64.69 -65.89
CA GLY A 603 -100.30 -64.51 -64.45
C GLY A 603 -99.16 -64.18 -63.47
N ALA A 604 -99.43 -63.16 -62.64
CA ALA A 604 -98.83 -62.79 -61.34
C ALA A 604 -97.58 -61.88 -61.34
N GLN A 605 -97.77 -60.59 -61.02
CA GLN A 605 -97.29 -60.00 -59.75
C GLN A 605 -97.67 -58.50 -59.67
N PHE A 606 -98.84 -58.26 -59.07
CA PHE A 606 -99.23 -57.04 -58.36
C PHE A 606 -99.48 -57.52 -56.92
N ALA A 607 -99.06 -56.74 -55.92
CA ALA A 607 -99.26 -56.90 -54.47
C ALA A 607 -98.05 -57.40 -53.64
N GLU A 608 -97.18 -56.45 -53.29
CA GLU A 608 -96.37 -56.45 -52.06
C GLU A 608 -96.27 -54.97 -51.62
N ALA A 609 -97.28 -54.47 -50.90
CA ALA A 609 -97.29 -54.36 -49.44
C ALA A 609 -96.16 -53.43 -48.91
N ILE A 610 -96.50 -52.21 -48.49
CA ILE A 610 -96.60 -51.84 -47.06
C ILE A 610 -95.33 -52.19 -46.27
N ARG A 611 -94.37 -51.26 -46.17
CA ARG A 611 -93.46 -51.13 -45.01
C ARG A 611 -92.67 -49.80 -45.06
N ASP A 612 -93.07 -48.84 -44.21
CA ASP A 612 -92.34 -47.61 -43.81
C ASP A 612 -92.66 -46.35 -44.66
N GLY A 613 -93.34 -45.29 -44.18
CA GLY A 613 -93.55 -44.81 -42.80
C GLY A 613 -92.26 -44.15 -42.28
N HIS A 614 -92.10 -42.82 -42.27
CA HIS A 614 -92.62 -41.98 -41.19
C HIS A 614 -92.64 -40.47 -41.49
N ILE A 615 -93.73 -39.87 -41.00
CA ILE A 615 -94.06 -38.45 -40.68
C ILE A 615 -93.41 -38.12 -39.29
N ALA A 616 -93.06 -36.91 -38.80
CA ALA A 616 -93.83 -35.68 -38.46
C ALA A 616 -92.85 -34.60 -37.91
N ILE A 617 -93.01 -33.25 -38.05
CA ILE A 617 -93.97 -32.25 -37.48
C ILE A 617 -93.64 -31.75 -36.04
N VAL A 618 -93.60 -30.41 -35.91
CA VAL A 618 -93.43 -29.41 -34.81
C VAL A 618 -94.51 -29.48 -33.66
N PRO A 619 -94.78 -28.53 -32.70
CA PRO A 619 -94.04 -27.55 -31.81
C PRO A 619 -94.66 -27.34 -30.35
N LYS A 620 -94.23 -26.27 -29.61
CA LYS A 620 -94.97 -25.35 -28.64
C LYS A 620 -95.15 -25.62 -27.11
N ILE A 621 -94.57 -24.69 -26.32
CA ILE A 621 -95.04 -23.82 -25.18
C ILE A 621 -96.31 -24.16 -24.37
N SER A 622 -96.24 -23.92 -23.04
CA SER A 622 -97.22 -23.28 -22.09
C SER A 622 -97.50 -24.15 -20.84
N LEU A 623 -97.10 -23.83 -19.61
CA LEU A 623 -97.59 -22.86 -18.59
C LEU A 623 -99.06 -23.03 -18.11
N GLY A 624 -99.21 -23.22 -16.79
CA GLY A 624 -100.44 -23.09 -15.96
C GLY A 624 -100.72 -24.33 -15.09
N GLY A 625 -101.01 -24.28 -13.78
CA GLY A 625 -101.22 -23.22 -12.79
C GLY A 625 -101.95 -23.82 -11.54
N GLY A 626 -101.83 -23.15 -10.38
CA GLY A 626 -102.65 -23.33 -9.15
C GLY A 626 -101.96 -24.15 -8.02
N ASP A 627 -102.05 -23.82 -6.72
CA ASP A 627 -102.71 -22.74 -5.98
C ASP A 627 -102.18 -22.72 -4.51
N ALA A 628 -102.44 -21.61 -3.80
CA ALA A 628 -102.42 -21.39 -2.34
C ALA A 628 -101.09 -21.18 -1.56
N GLY A 629 -100.91 -19.94 -1.04
CA GLY A 629 -100.32 -19.71 0.30
C GLY A 629 -99.26 -18.60 0.46
N GLY A 630 -99.67 -17.39 0.87
CA GLY A 630 -98.94 -16.58 1.87
C GLY A 630 -97.71 -15.76 1.46
N ASN A 631 -97.88 -14.44 1.49
CA ASN A 631 -96.92 -13.32 1.40
C ASN A 631 -95.54 -13.48 2.10
N GLY A 632 -94.46 -12.94 1.49
CA GLY A 632 -93.41 -12.21 2.24
C GLY A 632 -91.97 -12.75 2.31
N LEU A 633 -91.16 -12.45 1.27
CA LEU A 633 -89.84 -11.78 1.38
C LEU A 633 -88.86 -12.14 2.55
N SER A 634 -88.54 -13.42 2.81
CA SER A 634 -87.63 -13.75 3.94
C SER A 634 -86.67 -14.95 3.81
N SER A 635 -86.64 -15.73 2.73
CA SER A 635 -85.87 -17.00 2.70
C SER A 635 -84.57 -17.05 1.88
N LEU A 636 -84.20 -16.00 1.11
CA LEU A 636 -82.90 -16.00 0.39
C LEU A 636 -81.80 -15.14 1.06
N ILE A 637 -82.19 -14.24 1.98
CA ILE A 637 -81.24 -13.53 2.86
C ILE A 637 -80.66 -14.48 3.93
N GLN A 638 -81.35 -15.58 4.23
CA GLN A 638 -80.86 -16.61 5.15
C GLN A 638 -79.79 -17.54 4.57
N LEU A 639 -79.56 -17.54 3.25
CA LEU A 639 -78.41 -18.25 2.67
C LEU A 639 -77.13 -17.38 2.63
N ALA A 640 -77.26 -16.06 2.82
CA ALA A 640 -76.15 -15.12 2.86
C ALA A 640 -75.56 -14.92 4.28
N SER A 641 -76.22 -15.42 5.33
CA SER A 641 -75.79 -15.28 6.73
C SER A 641 -75.10 -16.53 7.30
N SER A 642 -75.11 -17.67 6.61
CA SER A 642 -74.48 -18.92 7.06
C SER A 642 -73.06 -19.15 6.53
N LEU A 643 -72.57 -18.30 5.61
CA LEU A 643 -71.20 -18.36 5.09
C LEU A 643 -70.28 -17.25 5.63
N LEU A 644 -70.81 -16.32 6.44
CA LEU A 644 -70.09 -15.11 6.88
C LEU A 644 -70.00 -14.96 8.41
N ALA A 645 -70.42 -15.97 9.18
CA ALA A 645 -70.50 -15.90 10.65
C ALA A 645 -69.87 -17.11 11.37
N GLU A 646 -68.83 -17.73 10.80
CA GLU A 646 -68.01 -18.72 11.52
C GLU A 646 -66.51 -18.48 11.31
N ARG A 647 -66.08 -17.23 11.55
CA ARG A 647 -64.78 -16.94 12.19
C ARG A 647 -64.61 -15.45 12.48
N ALA A 648 -65.30 -15.00 13.52
CA ALA A 648 -64.82 -13.95 14.40
C ALA A 648 -65.55 -14.09 15.73
N ASP A 649 -64.94 -14.72 16.74
CA ASP A 649 -65.04 -14.18 18.10
C ASP A 649 -63.96 -14.71 19.07
N ALA A 650 -63.67 -13.86 20.06
CA ALA A 650 -62.82 -13.97 21.25
C ALA A 650 -61.30 -13.79 21.03
N GLY A 651 -60.59 -12.86 21.67
CA GLY A 651 -60.91 -11.97 22.79
C GLY A 651 -59.72 -11.92 23.76
N LEU A 652 -59.09 -10.74 23.88
CA LEU A 652 -58.15 -10.20 24.89
C LEU A 652 -57.80 -11.03 26.16
N SER A 653 -56.50 -11.14 26.49
CA SER A 653 -55.82 -10.55 27.69
C SER A 653 -54.63 -11.36 28.27
N GLU A 654 -53.53 -10.62 28.51
CA GLU A 654 -52.43 -10.76 29.51
C GLU A 654 -51.82 -12.11 29.97
N GLY A 655 -50.46 -12.16 29.98
CA GLY A 655 -49.72 -12.73 31.12
C GLY A 655 -48.41 -13.50 30.88
N LYS A 656 -47.26 -12.80 31.00
CA LYS A 656 -45.97 -13.18 31.65
C LYS A 656 -45.03 -14.33 31.17
N ALA A 657 -43.75 -13.93 31.09
CA ALA A 657 -42.51 -14.56 31.62
C ALA A 657 -41.58 -15.42 30.72
N LEU A 658 -40.47 -14.79 30.27
CA LEU A 658 -39.03 -15.06 30.57
C LEU A 658 -38.47 -16.49 30.71
N GLN A 659 -37.23 -16.63 30.19
CA GLN A 659 -36.14 -17.63 30.40
C GLN A 659 -36.23 -18.95 29.60
N ALA A 660 -35.17 -19.56 29.07
CA ALA A 660 -33.72 -19.31 28.96
C ALA A 660 -33.20 -20.15 27.75
N SER A 661 -32.19 -19.68 26.99
CA SER A 661 -30.77 -20.09 27.05
C SER A 661 -30.40 -21.50 26.56
N GLN A 662 -29.37 -21.51 25.71
CA GLN A 662 -28.30 -22.50 25.45
C GLN A 662 -28.28 -23.04 23.99
N GLY A 663 -27.19 -22.87 23.24
CA GLY A 663 -25.89 -22.26 23.54
C GLY A 663 -25.06 -22.02 22.29
#